data_AF-A0A1F3M1A1-F1
#
_entry.id   AF-A0A1F3M1A1-F1
#
_cell.length_a   1.000
_cell.length_b   1.000
_cell.length_c   1.000
_cell.angle_alpha   90.00
_cell.angle_beta   90.00
_cell.angle_gamma   90.00
#
_symmetry.space_group_name_H-M   'P 1'
#
loop_
_entity.id
_entity.type
_entity.pdbx_description
1 polymer ?
#
loop_
_entity_poly.entity_id
_entity_poly.type
_entity_poly.pdbx_seq_one_letter_code
_entity_poly.pdbx_strand_id
1 'polypeptide(L)'
;MKTIHIALILLLSCFSVHLFAQVETDNNTETDNNPSLRASFKEYSRTFLTYPFGDPNPVARTGKIYPYFRFDGFSTKGINRDWKIVELENDWVKVLIAPEMGGKILGAIEKSTGQEFLYLNKVVKFRDISMRGAWTSGGIEFNFGIIGHAPTTASPVDYLVRSNPDGSVSCWIGAMDLTSRTEWRVEIRLPKDKAWVETHAFWYNPMDLSTSKYQWSTAAADAAPDLKYIFPGDHYIGHDGVQSPWPVLKDGRNISNYVENNYGSDHSYHVLGTYSDFFAGFYSTRNFGFGHWNDYPEKLGKKIWIWSLSPQGALWTDLLTDQPGNMQYTEIQTGILFNQEGSVSTYTPFKHMSFPSNTSERFTEYWFPVVGTGGVTEVTRAGTLYVTDDGRPTTAVIRFCPLEFVKDTLFVDYSDGSGEKVVLDLKPLELFTYSAGSGGHPSAVGGHLSAVRIGSRLHWTPSTQADRDLDRPVVSPQFDWNSVQGLFMKATEFSRQREYSQARDYFRKTLAKDPRYIPALTGLAEEYIRILKPNLAGELLQTALGLDTYDPKANYLYGIVKKVEMVEGVEMVEGVEMVEEVEMVEESKGFYQALEAFGISARSMEYRSAAYTQISEIYLILRKFDQTLKYTALAQDFNRYNIKAIQLEILANRLSGQKDQAKTGTDKLLAIDPLNHFARFERYLIQETAENLADFTFLIRNEFPGQTYLELAIFYAGFKRTNDALRLLGMAPKVPEVTYWADYLTGRTHGSSPTTSSTISTISTNSTISTNSTISTKFSFPWRPETLRAIEALEAKTPDWRNRYYMGLMRWNLDDSAKARDLFRSCKDEPAESHFYLTRAKLFTGYNDGMVLQDLQRANALEPTEWRTWQALTGYYMGKRAWGQALETARKGTEKIPGHMILEFERAKTELYNHQYDKCLDILGSLILLPAEGAREGHEIYRSALILRALDNFVQKKYARALKDLEEARKWPETLGVGKPYVTDERIENYLTGVIFLQTDRPEEGAKYLNELVNWTTQNKPAWDSPYVLTALSQVLLNRELEGDRFLTDWMKVQPASPLMLWSVAAYSNNPSAAEKALMRLGWKPEETPWGLGDAQFPLVYEIVQKVVVR
;
A
#
# COMPACT_ATOMS: atom_id res chain seq x y z
N MET A 1 39.59 -41.71 -48.70
CA MET A 1 38.78 -42.81 -48.12
C MET A 1 39.54 -43.32 -46.92
N LYS A 2 39.08 -42.95 -45.73
CA LYS A 2 38.24 -43.75 -44.81
C LYS A 2 39.08 -44.72 -43.97
N THR A 3 39.44 -44.40 -42.72
CA THR A 3 38.68 -44.48 -41.45
C THR A 3 39.02 -45.77 -40.69
N ILE A 4 39.07 -45.63 -39.36
CA ILE A 4 38.86 -46.61 -38.27
C ILE A 4 40.14 -47.11 -37.58
N HIS A 5 40.32 -46.65 -36.34
CA HIS A 5 40.81 -47.34 -35.11
C HIS A 5 41.28 -46.21 -34.16
N ILE A 6 40.99 -46.11 -32.85
CA ILE A 6 40.48 -47.02 -31.82
C ILE A 6 40.01 -46.13 -30.64
N ALA A 7 39.08 -46.66 -29.84
CA ALA A 7 38.57 -46.07 -28.61
C ALA A 7 39.39 -46.49 -27.36
N LEU A 8 39.33 -45.64 -26.30
CA LEU A 8 39.75 -45.84 -24.90
C LEU A 8 41.28 -45.90 -24.66
N ILE A 9 41.93 -45.22 -23.71
CA ILE A 9 41.50 -44.47 -22.51
C ILE A 9 42.73 -43.70 -21.94
N LEU A 10 42.48 -42.54 -21.31
CA LEU A 10 43.28 -41.81 -20.30
C LEU A 10 44.63 -41.16 -20.68
N LEU A 11 44.66 -39.83 -20.81
CA LEU A 11 45.09 -38.87 -19.75
C LEU A 11 45.47 -37.49 -20.33
N LEU A 12 44.93 -36.45 -19.68
CA LEU A 12 45.47 -35.09 -19.54
C LEU A 12 45.57 -34.20 -20.78
N SER A 13 44.64 -33.24 -20.90
CA SER A 13 44.85 -31.81 -20.57
C SER A 13 43.99 -30.86 -21.44
N CYS A 14 43.47 -29.83 -20.77
CA CYS A 14 42.93 -28.57 -21.32
C CYS A 14 41.51 -28.57 -21.94
N PHE A 15 40.54 -28.40 -21.04
CA PHE A 15 39.52 -27.33 -21.03
C PHE A 15 39.49 -26.37 -22.24
N SER A 16 38.34 -26.34 -22.92
CA SER A 16 37.45 -25.17 -22.97
C SER A 16 36.12 -25.57 -23.62
N VAL A 17 35.12 -25.79 -22.77
CA VAL A 17 33.72 -25.96 -23.15
C VAL A 17 33.12 -24.56 -23.30
N HIS A 18 32.68 -24.21 -24.51
CA HIS A 18 31.66 -23.20 -24.73
C HIS A 18 30.42 -23.95 -25.21
N LEU A 19 29.39 -24.02 -24.37
CA LEU A 19 28.08 -24.50 -24.78
C LEU A 19 26.97 -23.63 -24.18
N PHE A 20 26.32 -22.92 -25.10
CA PHE A 20 24.93 -22.46 -25.18
C PHE A 20 24.27 -21.72 -24.00
N ALA A 21 24.20 -20.40 -24.15
CA ALA A 21 22.94 -19.68 -23.95
C ALA A 21 22.29 -19.50 -25.34
N GLN A 22 21.12 -20.11 -25.55
CA GLN A 22 20.24 -19.79 -26.66
C GLN A 22 19.66 -18.40 -26.40
N VAL A 23 20.36 -17.38 -26.89
CA VAL A 23 19.79 -16.07 -27.17
C VAL A 23 19.13 -16.21 -28.53
N GLU A 24 17.82 -16.01 -28.60
CA GLU A 24 17.15 -15.68 -29.86
C GLU A 24 17.82 -14.42 -30.39
N THR A 25 18.67 -14.62 -31.39
CA THR A 25 19.34 -13.55 -32.11
C THR A 25 18.36 -13.13 -33.19
N ASP A 26 17.61 -12.06 -32.91
CA ASP A 26 17.16 -11.17 -33.98
C ASP A 26 18.42 -10.63 -34.67
N ASN A 27 18.85 -11.33 -35.72
CA ASN A 27 19.88 -10.85 -36.63
C ASN A 27 19.30 -9.70 -37.46
N ASN A 28 19.31 -8.50 -36.87
CA ASN A 28 19.36 -7.23 -37.58
C ASN A 28 20.19 -6.25 -36.74
N THR A 29 21.48 -6.56 -36.59
CA THR A 29 22.47 -5.62 -36.08
C THR A 29 23.00 -4.74 -37.23
N GLU A 30 22.23 -3.73 -37.63
CA GLU A 30 22.86 -2.48 -38.05
C GLU A 30 23.15 -1.68 -36.78
N THR A 31 24.42 -1.63 -36.37
CA THR A 31 24.87 -0.70 -35.34
C THR A 31 24.75 0.72 -35.88
N ASP A 32 23.58 1.32 -35.68
CA ASP A 32 23.34 2.75 -35.88
C ASP A 32 24.02 3.54 -34.76
N ASN A 33 25.35 3.56 -34.79
CA ASN A 33 26.15 4.45 -33.98
C ASN A 33 26.18 5.82 -34.64
N ASN A 34 25.09 6.57 -34.55
CA ASN A 34 25.11 8.00 -34.78
C ASN A 34 25.76 8.68 -33.55
N PRO A 35 27.00 9.19 -33.62
CA PRO A 35 27.75 9.70 -32.47
C PRO A 35 27.18 11.00 -31.85
N SER A 36 26.05 11.50 -32.39
CA SER A 36 25.35 12.68 -31.91
C SER A 36 24.31 12.39 -30.81
N LEU A 37 23.69 11.20 -30.78
CA LEU A 37 22.66 10.86 -29.80
C LEU A 37 23.27 10.54 -28.44
N ARG A 38 22.83 11.23 -27.39
CA ARG A 38 23.34 11.04 -26.02
C ARG A 38 22.21 11.05 -25.00
N ALA A 39 22.13 10.00 -24.18
CA ALA A 39 21.47 10.09 -22.89
C ALA A 39 22.50 10.53 -21.83
N SER A 40 22.06 11.37 -20.90
CA SER A 40 22.91 11.89 -19.82
C SER A 40 22.13 11.99 -18.53
N PHE A 41 22.84 12.02 -17.41
CA PHE A 41 22.25 12.26 -16.10
C PHE A 41 23.03 13.32 -15.34
N LYS A 42 22.35 14.00 -14.42
CA LYS A 42 22.97 14.88 -13.44
C LYS A 42 22.25 14.79 -12.11
N GLU A 43 23.00 15.00 -11.04
CA GLU A 43 22.46 15.07 -9.70
C GLU A 43 22.64 16.49 -9.14
N TYR A 44 21.58 17.07 -8.57
CA TYR A 44 21.63 18.41 -8.01
C TYR A 44 20.54 18.61 -6.94
N SER A 45 20.66 19.66 -6.14
CA SER A 45 19.61 20.07 -5.23
C SER A 45 18.69 21.08 -5.92
N ARG A 46 17.37 20.90 -5.79
CA ARG A 46 16.37 21.84 -6.29
C ARG A 46 15.48 22.31 -5.14
N THR A 47 15.32 23.62 -5.02
CA THR A 47 14.43 24.22 -4.03
C THR A 47 12.98 24.09 -4.48
N PHE A 48 12.13 23.59 -3.58
CA PHE A 48 10.67 23.60 -3.73
C PHE A 48 10.06 24.29 -2.52
N LEU A 49 8.98 25.04 -2.74
CA LEU A 49 8.06 25.37 -1.66
C LEU A 49 7.51 24.03 -1.13
N THR A 50 7.72 23.77 0.15
CA THR A 50 7.45 22.48 0.78
C THR A 50 6.59 22.68 2.02
N TYR A 51 5.50 21.94 2.13
CA TYR A 51 4.68 21.87 3.33
C TYR A 51 5.05 20.58 4.05
N PRO A 52 5.95 20.66 5.05
CA PRO A 52 6.51 19.47 5.66
C PRO A 52 5.47 18.71 6.47
N PHE A 53 5.75 17.42 6.66
CA PHE A 53 5.15 16.59 7.69
C PHE A 53 6.14 16.41 8.85
N GLY A 54 5.64 15.96 9.99
CA GLY A 54 6.43 15.73 11.20
C GLY A 54 5.60 15.05 12.29
N ASP A 55 6.05 15.18 13.54
CA ASP A 55 5.41 14.57 14.71
C ASP A 55 5.20 13.04 14.55
N PRO A 56 6.31 12.26 14.42
CA PRO A 56 6.23 10.81 14.38
C PRO A 56 5.62 10.26 15.68
N ASN A 57 4.73 9.28 15.56
CA ASN A 57 4.01 8.72 16.70
C ASN A 57 4.88 7.70 17.46
N PRO A 58 5.25 7.97 18.74
CA PRO A 58 6.09 7.05 19.51
C PRO A 58 5.32 5.86 20.10
N VAL A 59 3.98 5.86 20.00
CA VAL A 59 3.12 4.80 20.55
C VAL A 59 3.04 3.65 19.57
N ALA A 60 3.44 2.45 20.01
CA ALA A 60 3.45 1.27 19.16
C ALA A 60 2.03 0.91 18.69
N ARG A 61 1.90 0.52 17.42
CA ARG A 61 0.65 0.04 16.82
C ARG A 61 0.92 -1.26 16.08
N THR A 62 0.50 -2.39 16.66
CA THR A 62 0.51 -3.69 15.97
C THR A 62 -0.48 -3.68 14.81
N GLY A 63 -0.28 -4.57 13.83
CA GLY A 63 -1.13 -4.70 12.65
C GLY A 63 -0.37 -4.54 11.33
N LYS A 64 -1.08 -4.16 10.26
CA LYS A 64 -0.60 -4.22 8.86
C LYS A 64 0.68 -3.43 8.57
N ILE A 65 0.88 -2.30 9.26
CA ILE A 65 2.03 -1.41 9.04
C ILE A 65 3.14 -1.59 10.07
N TYR A 66 2.97 -2.45 11.09
CA TYR A 66 4.02 -2.71 12.08
C TYR A 66 5.23 -3.35 11.37
N PRO A 67 6.44 -2.80 11.49
CA PRO A 67 6.96 -1.98 12.61
C PRO A 67 7.02 -0.46 12.36
N TYR A 68 6.45 0.06 11.27
CA TYR A 68 6.50 1.50 11.00
C TYR A 68 5.70 2.30 12.04
N PHE A 69 6.21 3.48 12.41
CA PHE A 69 5.39 4.53 13.01
C PHE A 69 4.72 5.39 11.93
N ARG A 70 3.57 5.96 12.30
CA ARG A 70 2.84 6.96 11.52
C ARG A 70 3.30 8.37 11.90
N PHE A 71 3.16 9.33 11.01
CA PHE A 71 3.29 10.76 11.27
C PHE A 71 1.90 11.39 11.45
N ASP A 72 1.71 12.19 12.51
CA ASP A 72 0.42 12.84 12.77
C ASP A 72 0.49 14.38 12.54
N GLY A 73 1.65 14.94 12.23
CA GLY A 73 1.85 16.38 12.03
C GLY A 73 1.98 16.78 10.57
N PHE A 74 1.17 17.74 10.12
CA PHE A 74 1.19 18.28 8.76
C PHE A 74 1.13 19.81 8.79
N SER A 75 2.05 20.47 8.09
CA SER A 75 2.11 21.93 8.06
C SER A 75 1.07 22.53 7.10
N THR A 76 0.36 23.56 7.58
CA THR A 76 -0.44 24.48 6.75
C THR A 76 0.40 25.59 6.13
N LYS A 77 1.69 25.68 6.45
CA LYS A 77 2.61 26.71 5.95
C LYS A 77 3.75 26.09 5.14
N GLY A 78 4.00 26.66 3.97
CA GLY A 78 5.12 26.27 3.12
C GLY A 78 6.43 26.91 3.56
N ILE A 79 7.52 26.15 3.46
CA ILE A 79 8.90 26.61 3.61
C ILE A 79 9.68 26.22 2.36
N ASN A 80 10.63 27.06 1.93
CA ASN A 80 11.54 26.67 0.86
C ASN A 80 12.49 25.59 1.41
N ARG A 81 12.52 24.43 0.74
CA ARG A 81 13.38 23.31 1.09
C ARG A 81 14.06 22.76 -0.17
N ASP A 82 15.34 22.46 -0.03
CA ASP A 82 16.12 21.79 -1.06
C ASP A 82 15.88 20.29 -1.02
N TRP A 83 15.63 19.72 -2.19
CA TRP A 83 15.45 18.29 -2.40
C TRP A 83 16.47 17.78 -3.41
N LYS A 84 17.03 16.59 -3.16
CA LYS A 84 17.93 15.92 -4.09
C LYS A 84 17.16 15.44 -5.32
N ILE A 85 17.57 15.90 -6.49
CA ILE A 85 17.02 15.52 -7.79
C ILE A 85 18.07 14.78 -8.61
N VAL A 86 17.65 13.65 -9.18
CA VAL A 86 18.35 13.00 -10.29
C VAL A 86 17.58 13.33 -11.56
N GLU A 87 18.23 14.02 -12.51
CA GLU A 87 17.66 14.31 -13.82
C GLU A 87 18.28 13.38 -14.85
N LEU A 88 17.45 12.68 -15.61
CA LEU A 88 17.84 11.93 -16.81
C LEU A 88 17.32 12.70 -18.04
N GLU A 89 18.13 12.87 -19.08
CA GLU A 89 17.65 13.43 -20.34
C GLU A 89 18.34 12.82 -21.57
N ASN A 90 17.60 12.77 -22.67
CA ASN A 90 18.09 12.52 -24.03
C ASN A 90 17.61 13.65 -24.96
N ASP A 91 17.60 13.45 -26.27
CA ASP A 91 17.21 14.48 -27.23
C ASP A 91 15.72 14.83 -27.19
N TRP A 92 14.85 13.90 -26.76
CA TRP A 92 13.39 14.03 -26.83
C TRP A 92 12.72 14.28 -25.48
N VAL A 93 13.18 13.63 -24.42
CA VAL A 93 12.51 13.65 -23.12
C VAL A 93 13.46 13.91 -21.96
N LYS A 94 12.90 14.45 -20.89
CA LYS A 94 13.56 14.72 -19.61
C LYS A 94 12.74 14.14 -18.47
N VAL A 95 13.39 13.47 -17.53
CA VAL A 95 12.77 12.82 -16.38
C VAL A 95 13.42 13.33 -15.10
N LEU A 96 12.60 13.71 -14.12
CA LEU A 96 13.06 14.15 -12.80
C LEU A 96 12.72 13.07 -11.77
N ILE A 97 13.68 12.66 -10.96
CA ILE A 97 13.53 11.60 -9.95
C ILE A 97 13.91 12.17 -8.58
N ALA A 98 13.14 11.84 -7.55
CA ALA A 98 13.36 12.25 -6.17
C ALA A 98 13.66 11.08 -5.23
N PRO A 99 14.94 10.71 -5.05
CA PRO A 99 15.33 9.66 -4.10
C PRO A 99 14.88 9.90 -2.65
N GLU A 100 14.72 11.16 -2.24
CA GLU A 100 14.30 11.54 -0.89
C GLU A 100 12.77 11.49 -0.68
N MET A 101 12.00 11.26 -1.74
CA MET A 101 10.53 11.17 -1.73
C MET A 101 10.07 9.82 -2.29
N GLY A 102 10.48 8.73 -1.63
CA GLY A 102 10.16 7.36 -2.03
C GLY A 102 10.81 6.89 -3.32
N GLY A 103 11.76 7.66 -3.86
CA GLY A 103 12.35 7.40 -5.18
C GLY A 103 11.42 7.73 -6.34
N LYS A 104 10.30 8.42 -6.11
CA LYS A 104 9.31 8.66 -7.16
C LYS A 104 9.90 9.41 -8.36
N ILE A 105 9.39 9.13 -9.56
CA ILE A 105 9.53 10.08 -10.67
C ILE A 105 8.70 11.29 -10.27
N LEU A 106 9.28 12.49 -10.22
CA LEU A 106 8.55 13.73 -9.90
C LEU A 106 7.74 14.26 -11.08
N GLY A 107 8.21 13.99 -12.30
CA GLY A 107 7.57 14.42 -13.54
C GLY A 107 8.46 14.13 -14.74
N ALA A 108 7.88 14.17 -15.93
CA ALA A 108 8.59 13.97 -17.18
C ALA A 108 8.05 14.87 -18.28
N ILE A 109 8.97 15.39 -19.08
CA ILE A 109 8.75 16.50 -20.02
C ILE A 109 9.18 16.05 -21.41
N GLU A 110 8.34 16.34 -22.41
CA GLU A 110 8.73 16.30 -23.81
C GLU A 110 9.42 17.62 -24.18
N LYS A 111 10.65 17.54 -24.71
CA LYS A 111 11.58 18.67 -24.78
C LYS A 111 11.22 19.70 -25.84
N SER A 112 10.61 19.31 -26.96
CA SER A 112 10.31 20.24 -28.05
C SER A 112 9.11 21.15 -27.76
N THR A 113 8.12 20.62 -27.04
CA THR A 113 6.90 21.35 -26.63
C THR A 113 7.02 21.94 -25.24
N GLY A 114 7.91 21.41 -24.40
CA GLY A 114 8.00 21.75 -22.98
C GLY A 114 6.83 21.24 -22.14
N GLN A 115 5.96 20.39 -22.70
CA GLN A 115 4.79 19.85 -22.01
C GLN A 115 5.15 18.65 -21.14
N GLU A 116 4.44 18.52 -20.03
CA GLU A 116 4.57 17.41 -19.08
C GLU A 116 3.66 16.26 -19.51
N PHE A 117 4.23 15.09 -19.83
CA PHE A 117 3.44 13.86 -20.05
C PHE A 117 3.31 13.02 -18.78
N LEU A 118 4.11 13.31 -17.76
CA LEU A 118 3.88 12.88 -16.38
C LEU A 118 3.82 14.15 -15.53
N TYR A 119 2.68 14.37 -14.87
CA TYR A 119 2.35 15.61 -14.16
C TYR A 119 3.43 15.99 -13.15
N LEU A 120 4.01 17.18 -13.27
CA LEU A 120 4.99 17.70 -12.31
C LEU A 120 4.33 18.65 -11.33
N ASN A 121 4.21 18.22 -10.08
CA ASN A 121 3.79 19.14 -9.03
C ASN A 121 4.93 20.13 -8.71
N LYS A 122 4.66 21.42 -8.86
CA LYS A 122 5.65 22.49 -8.62
C LYS A 122 5.80 22.88 -7.15
N VAL A 123 4.99 22.27 -6.27
CA VAL A 123 5.06 22.38 -4.81
C VAL A 123 5.13 20.97 -4.20
N VAL A 124 5.84 20.82 -3.09
CA VAL A 124 5.89 19.57 -2.33
C VAL A 124 4.96 19.70 -1.12
N LYS A 125 3.70 19.31 -1.27
CA LYS A 125 2.72 19.35 -0.17
C LYS A 125 2.45 17.97 0.40
N PHE A 126 2.94 17.71 1.62
CA PHE A 126 2.62 16.47 2.32
C PHE A 126 1.25 16.54 3.00
N ARG A 127 0.39 15.56 2.77
CA ARG A 127 -0.92 15.39 3.41
C ARG A 127 -1.11 13.97 3.92
N ASP A 128 -2.08 13.80 4.82
CA ASP A 128 -2.42 12.54 5.50
C ASP A 128 -3.20 11.61 4.56
N ILE A 129 -2.48 10.90 3.68
CA ILE A 129 -3.02 9.98 2.66
C ILE A 129 -2.30 8.62 2.66
N SER A 130 -0.98 8.56 2.87
CA SER A 130 -0.25 7.28 2.83
C SER A 130 -0.46 6.43 4.08
N MET A 131 -0.02 5.17 4.05
CA MET A 131 -0.05 4.27 5.20
C MET A 131 0.63 4.82 6.46
N ARG A 132 1.62 5.73 6.31
CA ARG A 132 2.29 6.43 7.42
C ARG A 132 1.85 7.89 7.55
N GLY A 133 0.78 8.26 6.87
CA GLY A 133 0.26 9.62 6.75
C GLY A 133 0.87 10.36 5.57
N ALA A 134 2.15 10.69 5.65
CA ALA A 134 2.79 11.58 4.67
C ALA A 134 2.77 11.07 3.22
N TRP A 135 2.21 11.87 2.32
CA TRP A 135 2.15 11.63 0.88
C TRP A 135 2.13 12.94 0.07
N THR A 136 2.63 12.94 -1.16
CA THR A 136 2.61 14.09 -2.09
C THR A 136 2.13 13.68 -3.49
N SER A 137 1.38 14.56 -4.16
CA SER A 137 0.91 14.34 -5.53
C SER A 137 2.00 14.58 -6.59
N GLY A 138 1.81 14.00 -7.78
CA GLY A 138 2.70 14.21 -8.93
C GLY A 138 3.52 13.00 -9.34
N GLY A 139 3.90 12.98 -10.62
CA GLY A 139 4.82 12.04 -11.25
C GLY A 139 4.39 10.58 -11.16
N ILE A 140 5.32 9.66 -10.85
CA ILE A 140 5.05 8.22 -10.67
C ILE A 140 5.56 7.75 -9.32
N GLU A 141 4.63 7.25 -8.49
CA GLU A 141 4.90 6.57 -7.24
C GLU A 141 4.90 5.05 -7.43
N PHE A 142 5.82 4.35 -6.76
CA PHE A 142 5.93 2.89 -6.80
C PHE A 142 5.46 2.26 -5.48
N ASN A 143 4.38 1.51 -5.52
CA ASN A 143 3.74 0.91 -4.36
C ASN A 143 3.94 -0.60 -4.34
N PHE A 144 4.69 -1.10 -3.36
CA PHE A 144 4.94 -2.53 -3.13
C PHE A 144 4.49 -2.92 -1.72
N GLY A 145 4.00 -4.15 -1.53
CA GLY A 145 3.72 -4.72 -0.20
C GLY A 145 2.29 -5.21 -0.02
N ILE A 146 1.43 -4.40 0.61
CA ILE A 146 0.08 -4.84 1.05
C ILE A 146 -1.09 -4.13 0.36
N ILE A 147 -1.29 -2.81 0.53
CA ILE A 147 -2.36 -2.04 -0.15
C ILE A 147 -2.09 -0.54 -0.03
N GLY A 148 -2.56 0.24 -1.02
CA GLY A 148 -2.53 1.69 -1.03
C GLY A 148 -1.13 2.29 -1.28
N HIS A 149 -0.95 3.54 -0.87
CA HIS A 149 0.32 4.25 -0.97
C HIS A 149 1.32 3.71 0.06
N ALA A 150 2.45 3.17 -0.42
CA ALA A 150 3.39 2.42 0.40
C ALA A 150 4.00 3.26 1.57
N PRO A 151 4.47 2.61 2.65
CA PRO A 151 5.10 3.31 3.78
C PRO A 151 6.36 4.12 3.44
N THR A 152 6.99 3.87 2.29
CA THR A 152 8.23 4.52 1.86
C THR A 152 8.01 5.75 0.99
N THR A 153 6.78 6.09 0.64
CA THR A 153 6.42 7.09 -0.40
C THR A 153 6.86 8.53 -0.09
N ALA A 154 7.05 8.85 1.19
CA ALA A 154 7.57 10.13 1.67
C ALA A 154 9.00 10.05 2.24
N SER A 155 9.64 8.88 2.13
CA SER A 155 10.90 8.57 2.82
C SER A 155 12.07 8.48 1.83
N PRO A 156 13.30 8.78 2.27
CA PRO A 156 14.47 8.49 1.45
C PRO A 156 14.62 6.99 1.19
N VAL A 157 15.05 6.66 -0.03
CA VAL A 157 15.37 5.30 -0.47
C VAL A 157 16.83 5.22 -0.93
N ASP A 158 17.35 3.99 -1.02
CA ASP A 158 18.68 3.77 -1.59
C ASP A 158 18.63 4.04 -3.09
N TYR A 159 19.69 4.64 -3.66
CA TYR A 159 19.75 4.90 -5.09
C TYR A 159 21.17 4.89 -5.67
N LEU A 160 21.27 4.54 -6.94
CA LEU A 160 22.49 4.53 -7.74
C LEU A 160 22.17 5.07 -9.15
N VAL A 161 23.07 5.85 -9.73
CA VAL A 161 22.93 6.37 -11.10
C VAL A 161 24.15 5.99 -11.92
N ARG A 162 23.98 5.55 -13.17
CA ARG A 162 25.09 5.23 -14.07
C ARG A 162 24.71 5.33 -15.56
N SER A 163 25.72 5.43 -16.41
CA SER A 163 25.61 5.18 -17.86
C SER A 163 25.80 3.69 -18.15
N ASN A 164 25.00 3.16 -19.07
CA ASN A 164 25.04 1.75 -19.46
C ASN A 164 25.85 1.53 -20.75
N PRO A 165 26.30 0.29 -21.04
CA PRO A 165 27.08 -0.02 -22.24
C PRO A 165 26.38 0.28 -23.57
N ASP A 166 25.04 0.24 -23.61
CA ASP A 166 24.23 0.57 -24.79
C ASP A 166 24.06 2.10 -25.02
N GLY A 167 24.59 2.92 -24.11
CA GLY A 167 24.50 4.37 -24.12
C GLY A 167 23.24 4.95 -23.46
N SER A 168 22.35 4.11 -22.91
CA SER A 168 21.29 4.56 -22.00
C SER A 168 21.86 5.04 -20.66
N VAL A 169 21.05 5.76 -19.89
CA VAL A 169 21.34 6.12 -18.50
C VAL A 169 20.24 5.58 -17.59
N SER A 170 20.60 5.22 -16.37
CA SER A 170 19.66 4.62 -15.42
C SER A 170 19.87 5.16 -14.02
N CYS A 171 18.75 5.31 -13.29
CA CYS A 171 18.72 5.50 -11.85
C CYS A 171 18.00 4.30 -11.22
N TRP A 172 18.72 3.48 -10.47
CA TRP A 172 18.12 2.45 -9.62
C TRP A 172 17.73 3.09 -8.30
N ILE A 173 16.52 2.77 -7.85
CA ILE A 173 15.99 3.11 -6.54
C ILE A 173 15.49 1.84 -5.85
N GLY A 174 15.49 1.82 -4.51
CA GLY A 174 14.94 0.68 -3.81
C GLY A 174 14.99 0.76 -2.29
N ALA A 175 14.19 -0.09 -1.66
CA ALA A 175 14.16 -0.26 -0.22
C ALA A 175 13.67 -1.66 0.16
N MET A 176 13.73 -1.97 1.45
CA MET A 176 13.06 -3.11 2.07
C MET A 176 11.69 -2.65 2.60
N ASP A 177 10.62 -3.39 2.29
CA ASP A 177 9.34 -3.26 3.01
C ASP A 177 9.48 -3.97 4.36
N LEU A 178 9.59 -3.20 5.45
CA LEU A 178 9.84 -3.76 6.78
C LEU A 178 8.75 -4.75 7.23
N THR A 179 7.50 -4.51 6.80
CA THR A 179 6.35 -5.29 7.24
C THR A 179 6.35 -6.72 6.68
N SER A 180 6.82 -6.92 5.45
CA SER A 180 6.98 -8.25 4.83
C SER A 180 8.42 -8.75 4.78
N ARG A 181 9.40 -7.89 5.06
CA ARG A 181 10.83 -8.12 4.81
C ARG A 181 11.15 -8.43 3.33
N THR A 182 10.26 -8.04 2.40
CA THR A 182 10.54 -8.15 0.96
C THR A 182 11.38 -6.96 0.50
N GLU A 183 12.13 -7.15 -0.58
CA GLU A 183 13.00 -6.13 -1.15
C GLU A 183 12.56 -5.77 -2.55
N TRP A 184 12.35 -4.48 -2.81
CA TRP A 184 11.98 -3.98 -4.13
C TRP A 184 13.06 -3.05 -4.70
N ARG A 185 13.21 -3.10 -6.02
CA ARG A 185 14.06 -2.23 -6.84
C ARG A 185 13.26 -1.76 -8.04
N VAL A 186 13.50 -0.53 -8.47
CA VAL A 186 13.04 -0.03 -9.77
C VAL A 186 14.23 0.61 -10.47
N GLU A 187 14.55 0.14 -11.66
CA GLU A 187 15.43 0.85 -12.58
C GLU A 187 14.60 1.82 -13.40
N ILE A 188 14.85 3.12 -13.24
CA ILE A 188 14.32 4.15 -14.12
C ILE A 188 15.37 4.37 -15.20
N ARG A 189 15.13 3.80 -16.39
CA ARG A 189 16.07 3.79 -17.52
C ARG A 189 15.60 4.72 -18.62
N LEU A 190 16.53 5.50 -19.16
CA LEU A 190 16.30 6.37 -20.30
C LEU A 190 17.22 5.97 -21.47
N PRO A 191 16.67 5.35 -22.53
CA PRO A 191 17.42 5.04 -23.75
C PRO A 191 17.96 6.30 -24.44
N LYS A 192 19.05 6.16 -25.20
CA LYS A 192 19.64 7.28 -25.96
C LYS A 192 18.89 7.63 -27.25
N ASP A 193 18.04 6.72 -27.74
CA ASP A 193 17.46 6.73 -29.09
C ASP A 193 15.92 6.57 -29.11
N LYS A 194 15.27 6.68 -27.94
CA LYS A 194 13.82 6.47 -27.76
C LYS A 194 13.17 7.64 -27.02
N ALA A 195 11.91 7.91 -27.31
CA ALA A 195 11.10 8.97 -26.68
C ALA A 195 10.18 8.43 -25.57
N TRP A 196 10.69 7.53 -24.72
CA TRP A 196 10.00 7.02 -23.54
C TRP A 196 10.97 6.90 -22.36
N VAL A 197 10.42 6.84 -21.14
CA VAL A 197 11.12 6.35 -19.95
C VAL A 197 10.65 4.94 -19.63
N GLU A 198 11.61 4.09 -19.25
CA GLU A 198 11.35 2.70 -18.87
C GLU A 198 11.43 2.56 -17.34
N THR A 199 10.55 1.77 -16.76
CA THR A 199 10.68 1.32 -15.37
C THR A 199 10.78 -0.20 -15.34
N HIS A 200 11.94 -0.73 -14.95
CA HIS A 200 12.16 -2.16 -14.76
C HIS A 200 12.11 -2.49 -13.27
N ALA A 201 11.06 -3.17 -12.84
CA ALA A 201 10.90 -3.54 -11.44
C ALA A 201 11.51 -4.92 -11.15
N PHE A 202 12.11 -5.05 -9.97
CA PHE A 202 12.55 -6.31 -9.39
C PHE A 202 12.09 -6.36 -7.94
N TRP A 203 11.21 -7.32 -7.61
CA TRP A 203 10.70 -7.51 -6.25
C TRP A 203 10.99 -8.93 -5.80
N TYR A 204 11.54 -9.11 -4.60
CA TYR A 204 11.99 -10.41 -4.10
C TYR A 204 11.50 -10.67 -2.67
N ASN A 205 11.02 -11.91 -2.43
CA ASN A 205 10.67 -12.40 -1.10
C ASN A 205 11.78 -13.31 -0.55
N PRO A 206 12.66 -12.83 0.36
CA PRO A 206 13.72 -13.64 0.98
C PRO A 206 13.22 -14.61 2.05
N MET A 207 11.95 -14.51 2.44
CA MET A 207 11.42 -15.23 3.60
C MET A 207 11.10 -16.67 3.28
N ASP A 208 11.14 -17.52 4.32
CA ASP A 208 10.83 -18.94 4.20
C ASP A 208 9.33 -19.20 3.98
N LEU A 209 8.46 -18.21 4.28
CA LEU A 209 7.00 -18.27 4.11
C LEU A 209 6.50 -17.30 3.04
N SER A 210 5.27 -17.53 2.58
CA SER A 210 4.57 -16.60 1.71
C SER A 210 4.08 -15.35 2.47
N THR A 211 3.90 -14.25 1.73
CA THR A 211 3.36 -12.97 2.23
C THR A 211 2.36 -12.37 1.23
N SER A 212 1.84 -11.16 1.48
CA SER A 212 0.92 -10.48 0.55
C SER A 212 1.62 -10.05 -0.74
N LYS A 213 0.95 -10.19 -1.89
CA LYS A 213 1.43 -9.73 -3.19
C LYS A 213 0.56 -8.57 -3.69
N TYR A 214 1.04 -7.34 -3.51
CA TYR A 214 0.40 -6.12 -4.00
C TYR A 214 1.45 -5.21 -4.63
N GLN A 215 1.23 -4.84 -5.90
CA GLN A 215 2.07 -3.88 -6.61
C GLN A 215 1.25 -3.00 -7.56
N TRP A 216 1.43 -1.68 -7.43
CA TRP A 216 0.86 -0.66 -8.31
C TRP A 216 1.87 0.45 -8.58
N SER A 217 1.95 0.90 -9.83
CA SER A 217 2.68 2.11 -10.24
C SER A 217 1.63 3.20 -10.46
N THR A 218 1.67 4.27 -9.67
CA THR A 218 0.66 5.33 -9.65
C THR A 218 1.22 6.56 -10.34
N ALA A 219 0.86 6.77 -11.61
CA ALA A 219 1.25 7.95 -12.37
C ALA A 219 0.17 9.04 -12.29
N ALA A 220 0.58 10.31 -12.33
CA ALA A 220 -0.33 11.45 -12.32
C ALA A 220 -0.35 12.17 -13.68
N ALA A 221 -1.52 12.69 -14.04
CA ALA A 221 -1.74 13.53 -15.21
C ALA A 221 -2.61 14.75 -14.87
N ASP A 222 -2.50 15.80 -15.68
CA ASP A 222 -3.35 17.00 -15.60
C ASP A 222 -4.85 16.62 -15.70
N ALA A 223 -5.67 17.02 -14.73
CA ALA A 223 -7.13 16.85 -14.82
C ALA A 223 -7.77 18.02 -15.57
N ALA A 224 -7.41 18.18 -16.84
CA ALA A 224 -7.90 19.25 -17.68
C ALA A 224 -9.32 18.96 -18.20
N PRO A 225 -10.18 19.99 -18.42
CA PRO A 225 -11.55 19.79 -18.94
C PRO A 225 -11.62 19.06 -20.29
N ASP A 226 -10.57 19.15 -21.10
CA ASP A 226 -10.47 18.53 -22.42
C ASP A 226 -9.75 17.17 -22.42
N LEU A 227 -9.42 16.64 -21.23
CA LEU A 227 -8.83 15.32 -21.08
C LEU A 227 -9.82 14.23 -21.47
N LYS A 228 -9.39 13.38 -22.39
CA LYS A 228 -10.03 12.12 -22.73
C LYS A 228 -9.14 10.95 -22.36
N TYR A 229 -9.68 9.98 -21.62
CA TYR A 229 -9.04 8.71 -21.30
C TYR A 229 -9.23 7.71 -22.45
N ILE A 230 -8.16 7.02 -22.81
CA ILE A 230 -8.14 5.95 -23.82
C ILE A 230 -7.67 4.67 -23.14
N PHE A 231 -8.64 3.94 -22.58
CA PHE A 231 -8.41 2.66 -21.88
C PHE A 231 -9.23 1.59 -22.60
N PRO A 232 -8.60 0.73 -23.42
CA PRO A 232 -9.29 -0.38 -24.08
C PRO A 232 -9.97 -1.31 -23.07
N GLY A 233 -11.27 -1.51 -23.23
CA GLY A 233 -12.12 -2.29 -22.35
C GLY A 233 -13.59 -1.98 -22.60
N ASP A 234 -14.49 -2.83 -22.09
CA ASP A 234 -15.95 -2.70 -22.18
C ASP A 234 -16.63 -2.62 -20.79
N HIS A 235 -15.88 -2.87 -19.72
CA HIS A 235 -16.31 -2.68 -18.34
C HIS A 235 -15.17 -2.24 -17.42
N TYR A 236 -15.54 -1.71 -16.26
CA TYR A 236 -14.63 -1.47 -15.15
C TYR A 236 -15.12 -2.16 -13.88
N ILE A 237 -14.22 -2.40 -12.93
CA ILE A 237 -14.54 -2.88 -11.58
C ILE A 237 -14.08 -1.89 -10.50
N GLY A 238 -14.79 -1.87 -9.38
CA GLY A 238 -14.41 -1.11 -8.18
C GLY A 238 -13.36 -1.83 -7.31
N HIS A 239 -12.97 -1.18 -6.21
CA HIS A 239 -12.19 -1.84 -5.15
C HIS A 239 -12.94 -3.02 -4.52
N ASP A 240 -14.27 -2.99 -4.53
CA ASP A 240 -15.14 -4.09 -4.09
C ASP A 240 -15.24 -5.24 -5.11
N GLY A 241 -14.67 -5.09 -6.30
CA GLY A 241 -14.75 -6.05 -7.41
C GLY A 241 -16.08 -6.03 -8.15
N VAL A 242 -16.96 -5.06 -7.88
CA VAL A 242 -18.26 -4.94 -8.56
C VAL A 242 -18.07 -4.30 -9.94
N GLN A 243 -18.61 -4.96 -10.97
CA GLN A 243 -18.50 -4.49 -12.36
C GLN A 243 -19.51 -3.39 -12.71
N SER A 244 -19.15 -2.56 -13.69
CA SER A 244 -20.00 -1.57 -14.34
C SER A 244 -19.57 -1.31 -15.80
N PRO A 245 -20.47 -0.86 -16.69
CA PRO A 245 -20.12 -0.59 -18.09
C PRO A 245 -19.03 0.46 -18.26
N TRP A 246 -18.17 0.30 -19.26
CA TRP A 246 -17.14 1.25 -19.68
C TRP A 246 -17.13 1.38 -21.21
N PRO A 247 -16.85 2.56 -21.79
CA PRO A 247 -16.73 3.87 -21.13
C PRO A 247 -18.07 4.60 -20.96
N VAL A 248 -19.17 4.04 -21.48
CA VAL A 248 -20.49 4.66 -21.41
C VAL A 248 -21.34 3.97 -20.36
N LEU A 249 -21.79 4.72 -19.35
CA LEU A 249 -22.66 4.23 -18.29
C LEU A 249 -24.08 3.96 -18.79
N LYS A 250 -24.86 3.26 -17.97
CA LYS A 250 -26.26 2.91 -18.27
C LYS A 250 -27.17 4.13 -18.48
N ASP A 251 -26.79 5.30 -17.96
CA ASP A 251 -27.54 6.54 -18.11
C ASP A 251 -27.02 7.44 -19.24
N GLY A 252 -26.07 6.95 -20.05
CA GLY A 252 -25.58 7.61 -21.26
C GLY A 252 -24.34 8.49 -21.06
N ARG A 253 -23.85 8.68 -19.83
CA ARG A 253 -22.60 9.43 -19.58
C ARG A 253 -21.40 8.67 -20.10
N ASN A 254 -20.52 9.36 -20.82
CA ASN A 254 -19.27 8.83 -21.29
C ASN A 254 -18.13 9.21 -20.33
N ILE A 255 -17.87 8.35 -19.35
CA ILE A 255 -16.87 8.59 -18.30
C ILE A 255 -15.42 8.51 -18.78
N SER A 256 -15.16 8.20 -20.06
CA SER A 256 -13.85 8.46 -20.68
C SER A 256 -13.57 9.95 -20.89
N ASN A 257 -14.57 10.82 -20.84
CA ASN A 257 -14.39 12.27 -20.82
C ASN A 257 -14.30 12.74 -19.36
N TYR A 258 -13.20 13.40 -18.97
CA TYR A 258 -12.98 13.82 -17.58
C TYR A 258 -14.18 14.59 -17.00
N VAL A 259 -14.72 15.56 -17.74
CA VAL A 259 -15.82 16.44 -17.29
C VAL A 259 -17.16 15.73 -17.08
N GLU A 260 -17.37 14.55 -17.67
CA GLU A 260 -18.62 13.77 -17.49
C GLU A 260 -18.60 12.92 -16.21
N ASN A 261 -17.51 12.96 -15.44
CA ASN A 261 -17.40 12.37 -14.10
C ASN A 261 -17.98 13.29 -13.01
N ASN A 262 -18.86 14.23 -13.38
CA ASN A 262 -19.43 15.24 -12.50
C ASN A 262 -20.58 14.72 -11.63
N TYR A 263 -20.36 13.62 -10.91
CA TYR A 263 -21.38 13.00 -10.05
C TYR A 263 -20.77 12.19 -8.91
N GLY A 264 -21.58 11.88 -7.89
CA GLY A 264 -21.15 10.98 -6.81
C GLY A 264 -19.93 11.48 -6.03
N SER A 265 -19.23 10.54 -5.40
CA SER A 265 -17.95 10.76 -4.71
C SER A 265 -16.78 10.61 -5.67
N ASP A 266 -15.56 10.55 -5.13
CA ASP A 266 -14.36 10.18 -5.88
C ASP A 266 -14.55 8.86 -6.64
N HIS A 267 -13.93 8.76 -7.81
CA HIS A 267 -14.08 7.63 -8.73
C HIS A 267 -12.80 6.82 -8.85
N SER A 268 -12.97 5.50 -8.98
CA SER A 268 -11.89 4.53 -9.14
C SER A 268 -12.33 3.47 -10.16
N TYR A 269 -11.87 3.59 -11.39
CA TYR A 269 -12.22 2.71 -12.51
C TYR A 269 -11.06 1.79 -12.81
N HIS A 270 -11.19 0.50 -12.51
CA HIS A 270 -10.23 -0.51 -12.96
C HIS A 270 -10.76 -1.12 -14.27
N VAL A 271 -10.27 -0.65 -15.41
CA VAL A 271 -10.78 -0.98 -16.74
C VAL A 271 -10.22 -2.33 -17.22
N LEU A 272 -11.10 -3.16 -17.77
CA LEU A 272 -10.76 -4.48 -18.31
C LEU A 272 -11.75 -4.88 -19.41
N GLY A 273 -11.58 -6.09 -19.95
CA GLY A 273 -12.44 -6.65 -21.00
C GLY A 273 -11.84 -6.66 -22.40
N THR A 274 -10.64 -6.11 -22.57
CA THR A 274 -9.89 -6.17 -23.83
C THR A 274 -8.43 -6.55 -23.58
N TYR A 275 -7.88 -7.43 -24.42
CA TYR A 275 -6.46 -7.72 -24.44
C TYR A 275 -5.70 -6.55 -25.07
N SER A 276 -5.10 -5.70 -24.23
CA SER A 276 -4.36 -4.52 -24.70
C SER A 276 -3.13 -4.27 -23.84
N ASP A 277 -2.02 -3.99 -24.50
CA ASP A 277 -0.73 -3.66 -23.88
C ASP A 277 -0.63 -2.19 -23.47
N PHE A 278 -1.64 -1.36 -23.77
CA PHE A 278 -1.55 0.08 -23.57
C PHE A 278 -2.78 0.71 -22.90
N PHE A 279 -2.55 1.90 -22.35
CA PHE A 279 -3.57 2.93 -22.12
C PHE A 279 -2.96 4.31 -22.37
N ALA A 280 -3.82 5.31 -22.61
CA ALA A 280 -3.38 6.67 -22.88
C ALA A 280 -4.38 7.71 -22.37
N GLY A 281 -3.96 8.97 -22.37
CA GLY A 281 -4.81 10.14 -22.20
C GLY A 281 -4.43 11.21 -23.21
N PHE A 282 -5.42 11.98 -23.68
CA PHE A 282 -5.20 12.98 -24.72
C PHE A 282 -5.93 14.29 -24.41
N TYR A 283 -5.24 15.41 -24.60
CA TYR A 283 -5.73 16.77 -24.44
C TYR A 283 -5.93 17.41 -25.81
N SER A 284 -7.19 17.58 -26.21
CA SER A 284 -7.52 18.11 -27.54
C SER A 284 -7.05 19.56 -27.77
N THR A 285 -7.02 20.40 -26.72
CA THR A 285 -6.64 21.81 -26.81
C THR A 285 -5.15 22.00 -27.07
N ARG A 286 -4.32 21.14 -26.46
CA ARG A 286 -2.85 21.17 -26.59
C ARG A 286 -2.34 20.24 -27.70
N ASN A 287 -3.20 19.41 -28.29
CA ASN A 287 -2.83 18.36 -29.24
C ASN A 287 -1.67 17.49 -28.70
N PHE A 288 -1.76 17.15 -27.41
CA PHE A 288 -0.73 16.49 -26.63
C PHE A 288 -1.36 15.49 -25.67
N GLY A 289 -0.60 14.52 -25.18
CA GLY A 289 -1.09 13.53 -24.24
C GLY A 289 0.01 12.73 -23.59
N PHE A 290 -0.40 11.67 -22.91
CA PHE A 290 0.47 10.71 -22.26
C PHE A 290 0.03 9.30 -22.63
N GLY A 291 0.97 8.37 -22.61
CA GLY A 291 0.69 6.97 -22.83
C GLY A 291 1.55 6.07 -21.97
N HIS A 292 1.04 4.87 -21.80
CA HIS A 292 1.68 3.77 -21.11
C HIS A 292 1.63 2.53 -21.99
N TRP A 293 2.68 1.71 -21.93
CA TRP A 293 2.73 0.41 -22.57
C TRP A 293 3.43 -0.61 -21.66
N ASN A 294 2.91 -1.84 -21.60
CA ASN A 294 3.55 -3.02 -21.00
C ASN A 294 3.01 -4.29 -21.67
N ASP A 295 3.79 -5.38 -21.65
CA ASP A 295 3.26 -6.67 -22.07
C ASP A 295 2.10 -7.09 -21.15
N TYR A 296 0.90 -7.29 -21.69
CA TYR A 296 -0.32 -7.56 -20.93
C TYR A 296 -0.17 -8.67 -19.87
N PRO A 297 0.53 -9.80 -20.12
CA PRO A 297 0.72 -10.83 -19.11
C PRO A 297 1.54 -10.42 -17.88
N GLU A 298 2.39 -9.38 -17.98
CA GLU A 298 3.20 -8.89 -16.87
C GLU A 298 2.38 -8.03 -15.90
N LYS A 299 1.49 -7.17 -16.43
CA LYS A 299 0.62 -6.30 -15.64
C LYS A 299 -0.77 -6.21 -16.24
N LEU A 300 -1.75 -6.67 -15.46
CA LEU A 300 -3.14 -6.80 -15.86
C LEU A 300 -3.97 -5.54 -15.59
N GLY A 301 -3.72 -4.88 -14.46
CA GLY A 301 -4.55 -3.80 -13.94
C GLY A 301 -4.29 -2.48 -14.66
N LYS A 302 -5.37 -1.80 -15.04
CA LYS A 302 -5.36 -0.44 -15.57
C LYS A 302 -6.39 0.36 -14.79
N LYS A 303 -5.95 1.37 -14.03
CA LYS A 303 -6.82 2.13 -13.13
C LYS A 303 -6.81 3.61 -13.47
N ILE A 304 -8.00 4.21 -13.46
CA ILE A 304 -8.19 5.66 -13.46
C ILE A 304 -8.77 6.05 -12.11
N TRP A 305 -8.16 7.02 -11.44
CA TRP A 305 -8.71 7.60 -10.22
C TRP A 305 -8.89 9.11 -10.35
N ILE A 306 -10.03 9.60 -9.85
CA ILE A 306 -10.50 10.98 -10.04
C ILE A 306 -11.13 11.48 -8.74
N TRP A 307 -10.65 12.62 -8.23
CA TRP A 307 -11.36 13.37 -7.19
C TRP A 307 -12.75 13.78 -7.69
N SER A 308 -13.75 13.77 -6.81
CA SER A 308 -15.09 14.28 -7.11
C SER A 308 -15.00 15.70 -7.68
N LEU A 309 -15.71 15.96 -8.79
CA LEU A 309 -15.75 17.31 -9.38
C LEU A 309 -16.65 18.29 -8.58
N SER A 310 -17.22 17.85 -7.46
CA SER A 310 -17.89 18.73 -6.50
C SER A 310 -16.88 19.46 -5.61
N PRO A 311 -17.29 20.48 -4.84
CA PRO A 311 -16.43 21.12 -3.84
C PRO A 311 -15.72 20.14 -2.90
N GLN A 312 -16.33 18.96 -2.62
CA GLN A 312 -15.70 17.88 -1.85
C GLN A 312 -14.32 17.46 -2.40
N GLY A 313 -14.21 17.23 -3.71
CA GLY A 313 -12.94 16.85 -4.33
C GLY A 313 -12.11 18.06 -4.78
N ALA A 314 -12.76 19.16 -5.17
CA ALA A 314 -12.08 20.40 -5.56
C ALA A 314 -11.15 20.95 -4.46
N LEU A 315 -11.56 20.81 -3.19
CA LEU A 315 -10.79 21.21 -2.02
C LEU A 315 -9.39 20.57 -1.97
N TRP A 316 -9.21 19.36 -2.50
CA TRP A 316 -7.90 18.70 -2.56
C TRP A 316 -6.90 19.40 -3.49
N THR A 317 -7.38 20.19 -4.45
CA THR A 317 -6.52 20.98 -5.35
C THR A 317 -5.63 21.91 -4.51
N ASP A 318 -6.22 22.67 -3.60
CA ASP A 318 -5.52 23.64 -2.75
C ASP A 318 -4.72 22.95 -1.62
N LEU A 319 -5.09 21.72 -1.26
CA LEU A 319 -4.31 20.95 -0.29
C LEU A 319 -3.05 20.32 -0.85
N LEU A 320 -3.01 20.04 -2.13
CA LEU A 320 -1.92 19.30 -2.77
C LEU A 320 -1.13 20.17 -3.73
N THR A 321 -1.67 21.32 -4.15
CA THR A 321 -1.05 22.28 -5.05
C THR A 321 -1.16 23.71 -4.49
N ASP A 322 -0.45 24.67 -5.08
CA ASP A 322 -0.43 26.10 -4.66
C ASP A 322 -0.10 27.07 -5.80
N GLN A 323 0.56 26.57 -6.84
CA GLN A 323 1.25 27.41 -7.79
C GLN A 323 0.32 27.79 -8.94
N PRO A 324 0.31 29.06 -9.36
CA PRO A 324 -0.33 29.46 -10.62
C PRO A 324 0.16 28.56 -11.76
N GLY A 325 -0.78 27.90 -12.44
CA GLY A 325 -0.48 27.00 -13.57
C GLY A 325 -0.25 25.53 -13.20
N ASN A 326 -0.43 25.12 -11.95
CA ASN A 326 -0.78 23.73 -11.64
C ASN A 326 -2.30 23.61 -11.58
N MET A 327 -2.85 22.57 -12.21
CA MET A 327 -4.27 22.23 -12.11
C MET A 327 -4.45 21.04 -11.18
N GLN A 328 -5.72 20.68 -10.92
CA GLN A 328 -6.02 19.41 -10.28
C GLN A 328 -5.42 18.25 -11.10
N TYR A 329 -5.14 17.13 -10.46
CA TYR A 329 -4.59 15.94 -11.13
C TYR A 329 -5.57 14.77 -11.09
N THR A 330 -5.36 13.83 -12.01
CA THR A 330 -5.95 12.49 -12.00
C THR A 330 -4.82 11.47 -11.90
N GLU A 331 -5.10 10.28 -11.35
CA GLU A 331 -4.13 9.20 -11.31
C GLU A 331 -4.44 8.16 -12.36
N ILE A 332 -3.46 7.84 -13.19
CA ILE A 332 -3.47 6.70 -14.09
C ILE A 332 -2.48 5.66 -13.56
N GLN A 333 -2.99 4.50 -13.19
CA GLN A 333 -2.20 3.49 -12.49
C GLN A 333 -2.21 2.16 -13.22
N THR A 334 -1.16 1.38 -12.98
CA THR A 334 -1.01 0.03 -13.52
C THR A 334 -0.51 -0.92 -12.45
N GLY A 335 -1.10 -2.11 -12.43
CA GLY A 335 -0.88 -3.10 -11.38
C GLY A 335 -0.76 -4.52 -11.91
N ILE A 336 -0.10 -5.38 -11.14
CA ILE A 336 0.00 -6.82 -11.43
C ILE A 336 -1.36 -7.54 -11.30
N LEU A 337 -2.32 -6.93 -10.60
CA LEU A 337 -3.67 -7.42 -10.33
C LEU A 337 -4.70 -6.61 -11.10
N PHE A 338 -5.90 -7.15 -11.35
CA PHE A 338 -6.97 -6.45 -12.07
C PHE A 338 -7.44 -5.18 -11.34
N ASN A 339 -7.54 -5.24 -10.02
CA ASN A 339 -7.93 -4.10 -9.18
C ASN A 339 -7.05 -3.99 -7.94
N GLN A 340 -7.19 -2.87 -7.22
CA GLN A 340 -6.70 -2.74 -5.86
C GLN A 340 -7.75 -3.32 -4.92
N GLU A 341 -7.72 -4.65 -4.72
CA GLU A 341 -8.77 -5.39 -4.02
C GLU A 341 -9.00 -4.85 -2.60
N GLY A 342 -10.23 -4.40 -2.33
CA GLY A 342 -10.72 -4.20 -0.98
C GLY A 342 -11.21 -5.52 -0.38
N SER A 343 -11.40 -5.56 0.94
CA SER A 343 -11.82 -6.79 1.63
C SER A 343 -13.11 -7.41 1.07
N VAL A 344 -14.04 -6.61 0.55
CA VAL A 344 -15.29 -7.09 -0.07
C VAL A 344 -15.06 -7.80 -1.40
N SER A 345 -13.95 -7.50 -2.10
CA SER A 345 -13.55 -8.21 -3.33
C SER A 345 -13.37 -9.72 -3.10
N THR A 346 -13.15 -10.14 -1.85
CA THR A 346 -13.23 -11.55 -1.38
C THR A 346 -14.49 -12.28 -1.87
N TYR A 347 -15.58 -11.59 -2.18
CA TYR A 347 -16.83 -12.19 -2.64
C TYR A 347 -17.05 -12.14 -4.16
N THR A 348 -16.06 -11.65 -4.91
CA THR A 348 -16.08 -11.53 -6.38
C THR A 348 -15.01 -12.43 -7.01
N PRO A 349 -14.90 -12.58 -8.35
CA PRO A 349 -13.81 -13.35 -8.95
C PRO A 349 -12.41 -12.76 -8.68
N PHE A 350 -12.31 -11.49 -8.30
CA PHE A 350 -11.05 -10.76 -8.12
C PHE A 350 -10.52 -10.92 -6.69
N LYS A 351 -9.55 -11.82 -6.52
CA LYS A 351 -8.95 -12.22 -5.23
C LYS A 351 -7.58 -11.61 -5.03
N HIS A 352 -7.20 -11.45 -3.77
CA HIS A 352 -5.83 -11.11 -3.41
C HIS A 352 -4.87 -12.24 -3.83
N MET A 353 -3.57 -11.92 -3.97
CA MET A 353 -2.52 -12.90 -4.24
C MET A 353 -1.50 -13.00 -3.10
N SER A 354 -0.86 -14.18 -3.03
CA SER A 354 0.29 -14.43 -2.15
C SER A 354 1.59 -14.30 -2.95
N PHE A 355 2.63 -13.77 -2.32
CA PHE A 355 3.99 -13.71 -2.86
C PHE A 355 4.78 -14.90 -2.28
N PRO A 356 5.10 -15.94 -3.08
CA PRO A 356 5.71 -17.16 -2.57
C PRO A 356 7.12 -16.95 -1.99
N SER A 357 7.55 -17.87 -1.12
CA SER A 357 8.87 -17.83 -0.48
C SER A 357 10.01 -18.01 -1.48
N ASN A 358 11.11 -17.27 -1.30
CA ASN A 358 12.32 -17.33 -2.15
C ASN A 358 12.03 -17.18 -3.66
N THR A 359 11.01 -16.40 -4.01
CA THR A 359 10.65 -16.08 -5.40
C THR A 359 10.80 -14.59 -5.68
N SER A 360 10.88 -14.26 -6.97
CA SER A 360 11.03 -12.89 -7.46
C SER A 360 10.02 -12.57 -8.55
N GLU A 361 9.56 -11.34 -8.59
CA GLU A 361 8.69 -10.78 -9.62
C GLU A 361 9.45 -9.72 -10.43
N ARG A 362 9.21 -9.70 -11.73
CA ARG A 362 9.83 -8.76 -12.67
C ARG A 362 8.81 -8.34 -13.70
N PHE A 363 8.81 -7.06 -14.02
CA PHE A 363 7.94 -6.48 -15.05
C PHE A 363 8.54 -5.17 -15.56
N THR A 364 8.21 -4.82 -16.79
CA THR A 364 8.69 -3.62 -17.47
C THR A 364 7.53 -2.74 -17.90
N GLU A 365 7.70 -1.44 -17.75
CA GLU A 365 6.69 -0.46 -18.16
C GLU A 365 7.36 0.68 -18.94
N TYR A 366 6.62 1.24 -19.89
CA TYR A 366 7.08 2.32 -20.76
C TYR A 366 6.11 3.49 -20.65
N TRP A 367 6.64 4.68 -20.37
CA TRP A 367 5.85 5.91 -20.25
C TRP A 367 6.33 6.94 -21.27
N PHE A 368 5.41 7.52 -22.04
CA PHE A 368 5.75 8.36 -23.19
C PHE A 368 4.76 9.50 -23.44
N PRO A 369 5.19 10.58 -24.10
CA PRO A 369 4.30 11.61 -24.59
C PRO A 369 3.55 11.16 -25.85
N VAL A 370 2.32 11.64 -26.03
CA VAL A 370 1.59 11.56 -27.29
C VAL A 370 1.60 12.95 -27.93
N VAL A 371 2.21 13.10 -29.10
CA VAL A 371 2.47 14.42 -29.70
C VAL A 371 1.77 14.56 -31.05
N GLY A 372 0.89 15.55 -31.16
CA GLY A 372 0.40 16.06 -32.45
C GLY A 372 -0.62 15.18 -33.18
N THR A 373 -0.91 13.98 -32.68
CA THR A 373 -1.73 12.95 -33.37
C THR A 373 -3.20 13.30 -33.47
N GLY A 374 -3.74 14.23 -32.69
CA GLY A 374 -5.18 14.56 -32.64
C GLY A 374 -6.04 13.56 -31.86
N GLY A 375 -5.46 12.46 -31.37
CA GLY A 375 -6.11 11.41 -30.59
C GLY A 375 -5.24 10.16 -30.49
N VAL A 376 -5.81 9.06 -30.00
CA VAL A 376 -5.15 7.75 -29.92
C VAL A 376 -6.14 6.66 -30.35
N THR A 377 -5.72 5.82 -31.29
CA THR A 377 -6.47 4.64 -31.75
C THR A 377 -5.74 3.36 -31.33
N GLU A 378 -4.42 3.32 -31.48
CA GLU A 378 -3.58 2.17 -31.16
C GLU A 378 -2.20 2.65 -30.71
N VAL A 379 -1.56 1.90 -29.82
CA VAL A 379 -0.18 2.13 -29.43
C VAL A 379 0.62 0.83 -29.46
N THR A 380 1.76 0.87 -30.13
CA THR A 380 2.78 -0.17 -30.04
C THR A 380 4.10 0.45 -29.59
N ARG A 381 5.12 -0.38 -29.33
CA ARG A 381 6.47 0.12 -29.05
C ARG A 381 7.04 1.00 -30.17
N ALA A 382 6.55 0.87 -31.41
CA ALA A 382 7.03 1.71 -32.50
C ALA A 382 6.45 3.13 -32.47
N GLY A 383 5.25 3.33 -31.92
CA GLY A 383 4.62 4.64 -31.91
C GLY A 383 3.13 4.65 -31.59
N THR A 384 2.59 5.86 -31.55
CA THR A 384 1.15 6.11 -31.39
C THR A 384 0.51 6.31 -32.76
N LEU A 385 -0.57 5.58 -33.02
CA LEU A 385 -1.41 5.71 -34.21
C LEU A 385 -2.75 6.36 -33.84
N TYR A 386 -3.17 7.31 -34.67
CA TYR A 386 -4.54 7.81 -34.68
C TYR A 386 -5.12 7.74 -36.08
N VAL A 387 -6.27 7.09 -36.20
CA VAL A 387 -7.03 6.98 -37.44
C VAL A 387 -8.36 7.66 -37.25
N THR A 388 -8.65 8.64 -38.09
CA THR A 388 -9.99 9.20 -38.25
C THR A 388 -10.65 8.52 -39.44
N ASP A 389 -11.83 7.93 -39.26
CA ASP A 389 -12.66 7.39 -40.33
C ASP A 389 -14.10 7.88 -40.08
N ASP A 390 -14.65 8.66 -41.01
CA ASP A 390 -16.02 9.18 -40.94
C ASP A 390 -17.02 8.27 -41.68
N GLY A 391 -16.62 7.04 -42.03
CA GLY A 391 -17.46 6.06 -42.71
C GLY A 391 -17.67 6.37 -44.19
N ARG A 392 -16.93 7.33 -44.76
CA ARG A 392 -16.93 7.61 -46.19
C ARG A 392 -15.71 6.97 -46.85
N PRO A 393 -15.82 6.45 -48.09
CA PRO A 393 -14.80 5.60 -48.72
C PRO A 393 -13.36 6.18 -48.85
N THR A 394 -13.10 7.48 -48.65
CA THR A 394 -11.80 8.10 -49.02
C THR A 394 -11.34 9.28 -48.15
N THR A 395 -11.88 9.45 -46.94
CA THR A 395 -11.61 10.63 -46.07
C THR A 395 -10.77 10.32 -44.84
N ALA A 396 -10.29 9.07 -44.71
CA ALA A 396 -9.55 8.67 -43.53
C ALA A 396 -8.20 9.42 -43.43
N VAL A 397 -7.95 10.03 -42.27
CA VAL A 397 -6.64 10.63 -41.95
C VAL A 397 -5.93 9.74 -40.96
N ILE A 398 -4.74 9.29 -41.35
CA ILE A 398 -3.83 8.46 -40.58
C ILE A 398 -2.73 9.37 -40.04
N ARG A 399 -2.57 9.40 -38.72
CA ARG A 399 -1.48 10.10 -38.05
C ARG A 399 -0.67 9.11 -37.23
N PHE A 400 0.63 9.08 -37.46
CA PHE A 400 1.55 8.22 -36.74
C PHE A 400 2.66 9.07 -36.14
N CYS A 401 2.87 8.92 -34.83
CA CYS A 401 3.95 9.59 -34.11
C CYS A 401 4.87 8.49 -33.53
N PRO A 402 6.06 8.30 -34.10
CA PRO A 402 6.94 7.23 -33.68
C PRO A 402 7.59 7.54 -32.33
N LEU A 403 7.81 6.50 -31.53
CA LEU A 403 8.53 6.62 -30.24
C LEU A 403 10.00 6.21 -30.35
N GLU A 404 10.40 5.69 -31.51
CA GLU A 404 11.74 5.28 -31.86
C GLU A 404 12.04 5.66 -33.32
N PHE A 405 13.27 5.47 -33.80
CA PHE A 405 13.54 5.62 -35.23
C PHE A 405 12.77 4.57 -36.03
N VAL A 406 11.97 5.01 -37.00
CA VAL A 406 11.16 4.14 -37.87
C VAL A 406 11.59 4.34 -39.31
N LYS A 407 12.35 3.35 -39.81
CA LYS A 407 12.67 3.19 -41.22
C LYS A 407 11.97 1.95 -41.76
N ASP A 408 10.76 2.13 -42.26
CA ASP A 408 9.86 1.03 -42.63
C ASP A 408 8.87 1.48 -43.72
N THR A 409 7.84 0.69 -44.02
CA THR A 409 6.79 1.03 -44.97
C THR A 409 5.43 1.02 -44.28
N LEU A 410 4.70 2.13 -44.42
CA LEU A 410 3.28 2.21 -44.13
C LEU A 410 2.50 1.54 -45.27
N PHE A 411 1.64 0.59 -44.93
CA PHE A 411 0.64 0.00 -45.82
C PHE A 411 -0.74 0.47 -45.38
N VAL A 412 -1.54 0.94 -46.34
CA VAL A 412 -2.93 1.35 -46.14
C VAL A 412 -3.77 0.47 -47.05
N ASP A 413 -4.51 -0.47 -46.48
CA ASP A 413 -5.31 -1.44 -47.23
C ASP A 413 -6.80 -1.03 -47.18
N TYR A 414 -7.51 -1.23 -48.29
CA TYR A 414 -8.93 -0.91 -48.46
C TYR A 414 -9.77 -2.18 -48.66
N SER A 415 -11.07 -2.10 -48.32
CA SER A 415 -11.99 -3.23 -48.38
C SER A 415 -12.31 -3.76 -49.78
N ASP A 416 -11.95 -3.02 -50.84
CA ASP A 416 -12.04 -3.49 -52.23
C ASP A 416 -10.80 -4.29 -52.68
N GLY A 417 -9.84 -4.52 -51.78
CA GLY A 417 -8.59 -5.23 -52.03
C GLY A 417 -7.46 -4.37 -52.60
N SER A 418 -7.69 -3.07 -52.82
CA SER A 418 -6.64 -2.12 -53.17
C SER A 418 -5.79 -1.72 -51.95
N GLY A 419 -4.62 -1.14 -52.18
CA GLY A 419 -3.78 -0.63 -51.09
C GLY A 419 -2.68 0.33 -51.55
N GLU A 420 -2.29 1.23 -50.65
CA GLU A 420 -1.24 2.22 -50.84
C GLU A 420 -0.02 1.88 -49.97
N LYS A 421 1.17 2.31 -50.41
CA LYS A 421 2.44 2.10 -49.70
C LYS A 421 3.22 3.40 -49.61
N VAL A 422 3.70 3.74 -48.43
CA VAL A 422 4.53 4.92 -48.19
C VAL A 422 5.76 4.53 -47.40
N VAL A 423 6.95 4.84 -47.90
CA VAL A 423 8.20 4.63 -47.16
C VAL A 423 8.30 5.69 -46.07
N LEU A 424 8.55 5.23 -44.85
CA LEU A 424 8.76 6.04 -43.66
C LEU A 424 10.27 6.04 -43.33
N ASP A 425 10.79 7.21 -43.02
CA ASP A 425 12.10 7.42 -42.40
C ASP A 425 11.94 8.54 -41.38
N LEU A 426 11.46 8.17 -40.20
CA LEU A 426 11.00 9.11 -39.17
C LEU A 426 11.87 9.01 -37.92
N LYS A 427 12.20 10.17 -37.36
CA LYS A 427 12.83 10.29 -36.03
C LYS A 427 11.79 10.14 -34.92
N PRO A 428 12.18 9.80 -33.68
CA PRO A 428 11.23 9.81 -32.56
C PRO A 428 10.54 11.18 -32.44
N LEU A 429 9.23 11.13 -32.21
CA LEU A 429 8.29 12.25 -32.13
C LEU A 429 8.08 13.05 -33.42
N GLU A 430 8.59 12.58 -34.55
CA GLU A 430 8.31 13.17 -35.87
C GLU A 430 6.92 12.76 -36.37
N LEU A 431 5.94 13.65 -36.20
CA LEU A 431 4.57 13.40 -36.63
C LEU A 431 4.48 13.20 -38.14
N PHE A 432 4.02 12.02 -38.55
CA PHE A 432 3.65 11.72 -39.91
C PHE A 432 2.13 11.78 -40.08
N THR A 433 1.66 12.47 -41.12
CA THR A 433 0.23 12.55 -41.46
C THR A 433 0.01 12.11 -42.91
N TYR A 434 -0.94 11.22 -43.12
CA TYR A 434 -1.34 10.73 -44.43
C TYR A 434 -2.86 10.79 -44.58
N SER A 435 -3.34 11.31 -45.71
CA SER A 435 -4.75 11.26 -46.07
C SER A 435 -4.96 10.15 -47.09
N ALA A 436 -5.84 9.21 -46.79
CA ALA A 436 -6.21 8.12 -47.69
C ALA A 436 -6.62 8.66 -49.07
N GLY A 437 -6.11 8.08 -50.16
CA GLY A 437 -6.42 8.49 -51.53
C GLY A 437 -5.65 9.70 -52.06
N SER A 438 -4.70 10.27 -51.29
CA SER A 438 -3.85 11.38 -51.75
C SER A 438 -2.73 10.98 -52.71
N GLY A 439 -2.48 9.67 -52.90
CA GLY A 439 -1.38 9.13 -53.70
C GLY A 439 -1.57 9.11 -55.23
N GLY A 440 -2.63 9.72 -55.76
CA GLY A 440 -2.89 9.75 -57.20
C GLY A 440 -3.38 8.44 -57.81
N HIS A 441 -3.65 7.42 -56.99
CA HIS A 441 -4.52 6.32 -57.42
C HIS A 441 -5.93 6.89 -57.63
N PRO A 442 -6.61 6.59 -58.76
CA PRO A 442 -8.01 6.96 -58.90
C PRO A 442 -8.71 6.35 -57.70
N SER A 443 -9.28 7.23 -56.86
CA SER A 443 -10.12 6.91 -55.72
C SER A 443 -10.75 5.55 -55.93
N ALA A 444 -10.40 4.56 -55.11
CA ALA A 444 -11.18 3.34 -54.98
C ALA A 444 -12.64 3.78 -54.98
N VAL A 445 -13.39 3.49 -56.04
CA VAL A 445 -14.70 4.13 -56.32
C VAL A 445 -15.78 3.62 -55.33
N GLY A 446 -15.39 3.05 -54.19
CA GLY A 446 -16.30 2.61 -53.12
C GLY A 446 -15.69 1.83 -51.95
N GLY A 447 -14.37 1.60 -51.87
CA GLY A 447 -13.75 0.85 -50.76
C GLY A 447 -13.50 1.74 -49.53
N HIS A 448 -13.71 1.23 -48.32
CA HIS A 448 -13.39 1.91 -47.04
C HIS A 448 -12.07 1.38 -46.45
N LEU A 449 -11.46 2.13 -45.53
CA LEU A 449 -10.21 1.71 -44.88
C LEU A 449 -10.40 0.37 -44.14
N SER A 450 -9.60 -0.64 -44.46
CA SER A 450 -9.69 -1.96 -43.83
C SER A 450 -8.50 -2.28 -42.93
N ALA A 451 -7.30 -1.77 -43.23
CA ALA A 451 -6.14 -1.93 -42.36
C ALA A 451 -5.09 -0.83 -42.53
N VAL A 452 -4.33 -0.59 -41.46
CA VAL A 452 -3.13 0.25 -41.43
C VAL A 452 -2.00 -0.56 -40.81
N ARG A 453 -0.87 -0.68 -41.52
CA ARG A 453 0.27 -1.50 -41.08
C ARG A 453 1.58 -0.76 -41.26
N ILE A 454 2.51 -0.90 -40.31
CA ILE A 454 3.89 -0.43 -40.45
C ILE A 454 4.80 -1.63 -40.24
N GLY A 455 5.31 -2.19 -41.34
CA GLY A 455 6.07 -3.43 -41.32
C GLY A 455 5.39 -4.52 -40.49
N SER A 456 6.14 -5.10 -39.54
CA SER A 456 5.63 -6.00 -38.49
C SER A 456 5.38 -5.29 -37.15
N ARG A 457 5.67 -4.00 -37.06
CA ARG A 457 5.73 -3.23 -35.80
C ARG A 457 4.38 -2.66 -35.37
N LEU A 458 3.48 -2.47 -36.32
CA LEU A 458 2.14 -1.99 -36.07
C LEU A 458 1.16 -2.62 -37.05
N HIS A 459 0.03 -3.08 -36.54
CA HIS A 459 -1.08 -3.59 -37.32
C HIS A 459 -2.39 -3.16 -36.67
N TRP A 460 -3.22 -2.44 -37.41
CA TRP A 460 -4.52 -1.99 -36.96
C TRP A 460 -5.57 -2.20 -38.04
N THR A 461 -6.78 -2.56 -37.64
CA THR A 461 -8.00 -2.73 -38.44
C THR A 461 -9.18 -2.09 -37.69
N PRO A 462 -10.28 -1.72 -38.37
CA PRO A 462 -11.50 -1.27 -37.68
C PRO A 462 -12.06 -2.27 -36.66
N SER A 463 -11.80 -3.57 -36.84
CA SER A 463 -12.21 -4.64 -35.94
C SER A 463 -11.23 -4.91 -34.79
N THR A 464 -10.04 -4.29 -34.77
CA THR A 464 -8.95 -4.66 -33.84
C THR A 464 -9.37 -4.66 -32.38
N GLN A 465 -10.22 -3.73 -31.97
CA GLN A 465 -10.76 -3.70 -30.62
C GLN A 465 -11.63 -4.94 -30.35
N ALA A 466 -12.62 -5.20 -31.21
CA ALA A 466 -13.53 -6.34 -31.09
C ALA A 466 -12.81 -7.69 -31.19
N ASP A 467 -11.78 -7.79 -32.03
CA ASP A 467 -10.94 -8.99 -32.16
C ASP A 467 -10.13 -9.30 -30.89
N ARG A 468 -10.00 -8.32 -29.98
CA ARG A 468 -9.28 -8.41 -28.71
C ARG A 468 -10.22 -8.44 -27.50
N ASP A 469 -11.54 -8.47 -27.69
CA ASP A 469 -12.49 -8.55 -26.59
C ASP A 469 -12.35 -9.88 -25.84
N LEU A 470 -12.46 -9.81 -24.51
CA LEU A 470 -12.24 -10.92 -23.60
C LEU A 470 -13.56 -11.29 -22.90
N ASP A 471 -13.84 -12.59 -22.81
CA ASP A 471 -15.09 -13.13 -22.26
C ASP A 471 -14.93 -13.74 -20.85
N ARG A 472 -13.87 -13.36 -20.13
CA ARG A 472 -13.59 -13.90 -18.78
C ARG A 472 -14.73 -13.57 -17.80
N PRO A 473 -15.05 -14.47 -16.84
CA PRO A 473 -16.05 -14.19 -15.83
C PRO A 473 -15.63 -13.04 -14.89
N VAL A 474 -16.52 -12.06 -14.73
CA VAL A 474 -16.33 -10.88 -13.85
C VAL A 474 -17.37 -10.75 -12.74
N VAL A 475 -18.31 -11.70 -12.68
CA VAL A 475 -19.26 -11.86 -11.58
C VAL A 475 -19.14 -13.27 -11.04
N SER A 476 -19.14 -13.42 -9.72
CA SER A 476 -19.14 -14.75 -9.09
C SER A 476 -20.49 -15.43 -9.29
N PRO A 477 -20.50 -16.76 -9.53
CA PRO A 477 -21.75 -17.52 -9.51
C PRO A 477 -22.37 -17.50 -8.11
N GLN A 478 -23.64 -17.90 -8.00
CA GLN A 478 -24.25 -18.16 -6.70
C GLN A 478 -23.42 -19.23 -5.96
N PHE A 479 -22.90 -18.88 -4.78
CA PHE A 479 -21.94 -19.70 -4.06
C PHE A 479 -22.22 -19.67 -2.55
N ASP A 480 -22.18 -20.84 -1.90
CA ASP A 480 -22.32 -20.94 -0.45
C ASP A 480 -20.99 -20.65 0.26
N TRP A 481 -20.85 -19.42 0.74
CA TRP A 481 -19.70 -18.95 1.52
C TRP A 481 -19.53 -19.62 2.89
N ASN A 482 -20.47 -20.48 3.32
CA ASN A 482 -20.38 -21.27 4.54
C ASN A 482 -20.10 -22.76 4.29
N SER A 483 -19.95 -23.17 3.02
CA SER A 483 -19.42 -24.49 2.66
C SER A 483 -17.96 -24.66 3.12
N VAL A 484 -17.42 -25.88 3.07
CA VAL A 484 -15.99 -26.15 3.35
C VAL A 484 -15.11 -25.26 2.45
N GLN A 485 -15.39 -25.24 1.14
CA GLN A 485 -14.68 -24.39 0.17
C GLN A 485 -14.84 -22.90 0.49
N GLY A 486 -16.05 -22.44 0.83
CA GLY A 486 -16.29 -21.02 1.12
C GLY A 486 -15.61 -20.51 2.39
N LEU A 487 -15.55 -21.34 3.43
CA LEU A 487 -14.80 -21.03 4.65
C LEU A 487 -13.29 -21.05 4.41
N PHE A 488 -12.79 -22.02 3.63
CA PHE A 488 -11.39 -22.08 3.22
C PHE A 488 -10.98 -20.84 2.42
N MET A 489 -11.76 -20.45 1.41
CA MET A 489 -11.49 -19.25 0.60
C MET A 489 -11.44 -17.99 1.46
N LYS A 490 -12.37 -17.83 2.42
CA LYS A 490 -12.31 -16.72 3.38
C LYS A 490 -11.02 -16.76 4.22
N ALA A 491 -10.63 -17.93 4.73
CA ALA A 491 -9.40 -18.08 5.49
C ALA A 491 -8.16 -17.66 4.68
N THR A 492 -8.07 -18.11 3.43
CA THR A 492 -6.98 -17.76 2.51
C THR A 492 -6.96 -16.27 2.20
N GLU A 493 -8.11 -15.65 1.92
CA GLU A 493 -8.19 -14.21 1.64
C GLU A 493 -7.81 -13.36 2.86
N PHE A 494 -8.19 -13.75 4.08
CA PHE A 494 -7.72 -13.08 5.29
C PHE A 494 -6.20 -13.20 5.47
N SER A 495 -5.61 -14.37 5.19
CA SER A 495 -4.16 -14.55 5.25
C SER A 495 -3.43 -13.64 4.24
N ARG A 496 -3.93 -13.57 3.01
CA ARG A 496 -3.40 -12.69 1.95
C ARG A 496 -3.50 -11.20 2.28
N GLN A 497 -4.53 -10.81 3.02
CA GLN A 497 -4.72 -9.45 3.54
C GLN A 497 -3.92 -9.17 4.83
N ARG A 498 -3.11 -10.13 5.30
CA ARG A 498 -2.39 -10.10 6.59
C ARG A 498 -3.30 -9.97 7.82
N GLU A 499 -4.54 -10.43 7.71
CA GLU A 499 -5.50 -10.57 8.81
C GLU A 499 -5.37 -11.97 9.44
N TYR A 500 -4.16 -12.29 9.92
CA TYR A 500 -3.78 -13.66 10.30
C TYR A 500 -4.65 -14.26 11.41
N SER A 501 -5.11 -13.45 12.36
CA SER A 501 -6.03 -13.91 13.41
C SER A 501 -7.36 -14.42 12.83
N GLN A 502 -7.96 -13.64 11.92
CA GLN A 502 -9.19 -14.03 11.24
C GLN A 502 -8.95 -15.25 10.32
N ALA A 503 -7.81 -15.30 9.65
CA ALA A 503 -7.43 -16.45 8.82
C ALA A 503 -7.43 -17.77 9.63
N ARG A 504 -6.77 -17.78 10.80
CA ARG A 504 -6.76 -18.96 11.70
C ARG A 504 -8.16 -19.36 12.15
N ASP A 505 -9.02 -18.40 12.47
CA ASP A 505 -10.39 -18.69 12.87
C ASP A 505 -11.21 -19.35 11.76
N TYR A 506 -11.05 -18.88 10.51
CA TYR A 506 -11.74 -19.48 9.38
C TYR A 506 -11.15 -20.83 8.95
N PHE A 507 -9.84 -21.05 9.07
CA PHE A 507 -9.27 -22.37 8.89
C PHE A 507 -9.81 -23.36 9.92
N ARG A 508 -9.91 -22.99 11.20
CA ARG A 508 -10.54 -23.83 12.23
C ARG A 508 -12.02 -24.12 11.93
N LYS A 509 -12.78 -23.13 11.47
CA LYS A 509 -14.18 -23.33 11.03
C LYS A 509 -14.27 -24.30 9.84
N THR A 510 -13.30 -24.26 8.93
CA THR A 510 -13.21 -25.20 7.81
C THR A 510 -12.95 -26.61 8.32
N LEU A 511 -11.94 -26.80 9.18
CA LEU A 511 -11.58 -28.10 9.75
C LEU A 511 -12.64 -28.66 10.70
N ALA A 512 -13.46 -27.82 11.32
CA ALA A 512 -14.62 -28.26 12.09
C ALA A 512 -15.69 -28.92 11.21
N LYS A 513 -15.77 -28.56 9.92
CA LYS A 513 -16.66 -29.20 8.94
C LYS A 513 -16.02 -30.41 8.27
N ASP A 514 -14.74 -30.33 7.95
CA ASP A 514 -13.96 -31.43 7.40
C ASP A 514 -12.55 -31.48 8.03
N PRO A 515 -12.35 -32.33 9.06
CA PRO A 515 -11.08 -32.42 9.78
C PRO A 515 -9.90 -32.92 8.92
N ARG A 516 -10.15 -33.47 7.74
CA ARG A 516 -9.13 -34.06 6.85
C ARG A 516 -8.89 -33.23 5.59
N TYR A 517 -9.42 -32.00 5.53
CA TYR A 517 -9.23 -31.11 4.40
C TYR A 517 -7.79 -30.53 4.37
N ILE A 518 -6.91 -31.19 3.62
CA ILE A 518 -5.46 -30.88 3.52
C ILE A 518 -5.16 -29.39 3.28
N PRO A 519 -5.86 -28.65 2.39
CA PRO A 519 -5.59 -27.23 2.19
C PRO A 519 -5.79 -26.37 3.45
N ALA A 520 -6.78 -26.70 4.30
CA ALA A 520 -6.97 -26.01 5.56
C ALA A 520 -5.98 -26.46 6.65
N LEU A 521 -5.57 -27.74 6.65
CA LEU A 521 -4.51 -28.22 7.55
C LEU A 521 -3.19 -27.49 7.29
N THR A 522 -2.76 -27.43 6.04
CA THR A 522 -1.51 -26.75 5.64
C THR A 522 -1.61 -25.23 5.78
N GLY A 523 -2.77 -24.63 5.46
CA GLY A 523 -3.05 -23.21 5.69
C GLY A 523 -2.93 -22.82 7.16
N LEU A 524 -3.58 -23.57 8.06
CA LEU A 524 -3.48 -23.31 9.50
C LEU A 524 -2.08 -23.59 10.06
N ALA A 525 -1.37 -24.58 9.54
CA ALA A 525 0.01 -24.85 9.92
C ALA A 525 0.95 -23.69 9.57
N GLU A 526 0.82 -23.11 8.36
CA GLU A 526 1.58 -21.92 7.97
C GLU A 526 1.32 -20.74 8.92
N GLU A 527 0.06 -20.51 9.30
CA GLU A 527 -0.29 -19.48 10.28
C GLU A 527 0.30 -19.74 11.67
N TYR A 528 0.40 -21.01 12.10
CA TYR A 528 1.05 -21.35 13.37
C TYR A 528 2.57 -21.19 13.35
N ILE A 529 3.22 -21.49 12.22
CA ILE A 529 4.66 -21.20 12.04
C ILE A 529 4.88 -19.69 12.14
N ARG A 530 4.02 -18.87 11.50
CA ARG A 530 4.09 -17.40 11.52
C ARG A 530 4.06 -16.81 12.93
N ILE A 531 3.29 -17.42 13.85
CA ILE A 531 3.18 -16.98 15.24
C ILE A 531 4.07 -17.75 16.22
N LEU A 532 5.10 -18.44 15.72
CA LEU A 532 6.08 -19.18 16.52
C LEU A 532 5.46 -20.29 17.38
N LYS A 533 4.53 -21.06 16.81
CA LYS A 533 3.93 -22.27 17.40
C LYS A 533 4.21 -23.52 16.55
N PRO A 534 5.49 -23.90 16.35
CA PRO A 534 5.88 -24.99 15.46
C PRO A 534 5.28 -26.35 15.87
N ASN A 535 5.08 -26.61 17.17
CA ASN A 535 4.48 -27.86 17.65
C ASN A 535 3.05 -28.05 17.11
N LEU A 536 2.21 -27.00 17.18
CA LEU A 536 0.85 -27.04 16.66
C LEU A 536 0.83 -27.18 15.13
N ALA A 537 1.78 -26.55 14.44
CA ALA A 537 1.94 -26.75 13.00
C ALA A 537 2.33 -28.20 12.68
N GLY A 538 3.26 -28.79 13.43
CA GLY A 538 3.73 -30.16 13.26
C GLY A 538 2.62 -31.20 13.35
N GLU A 539 1.70 -31.07 14.33
CA GLU A 539 0.55 -31.97 14.49
C GLU A 539 -0.38 -31.95 13.26
N LEU A 540 -0.68 -30.75 12.74
CA LEU A 540 -1.51 -30.58 11.53
C LEU A 540 -0.81 -31.15 10.29
N LEU A 541 0.49 -30.93 10.17
CA LEU A 541 1.29 -31.38 9.03
C LEU A 541 1.46 -32.90 9.03
N GLN A 542 1.63 -33.53 10.19
CA GLN A 542 1.62 -35.00 10.30
C GLN A 542 0.28 -35.58 9.86
N THR A 543 -0.82 -34.92 10.22
CA THR A 543 -2.16 -35.34 9.75
C THR A 543 -2.27 -35.22 8.23
N ALA A 544 -1.82 -34.09 7.65
CA ALA A 544 -1.83 -33.88 6.21
C ALA A 544 -0.97 -34.91 5.45
N LEU A 545 0.27 -35.15 5.91
CA LEU A 545 1.21 -36.09 5.29
C LEU A 545 0.80 -37.56 5.46
N GLY A 546 0.02 -37.87 6.50
CA GLY A 546 -0.61 -39.18 6.67
C GLY A 546 -1.76 -39.45 5.69
N LEU A 547 -2.35 -38.39 5.11
CA LEU A 547 -3.38 -38.48 4.07
C LEU A 547 -2.76 -38.44 2.66
N ASP A 548 -1.80 -37.54 2.45
CA ASP A 548 -1.02 -37.43 1.22
C ASP A 548 0.44 -37.12 1.54
N THR A 549 1.28 -38.14 1.48
CA THR A 549 2.72 -38.04 1.74
C THR A 549 3.43 -37.18 0.69
N TYR A 550 2.87 -37.01 -0.50
CA TYR A 550 3.47 -36.23 -1.59
C TYR A 550 2.92 -34.81 -1.69
N ASP A 551 2.03 -34.36 -0.78
CA ASP A 551 1.54 -32.99 -0.77
C ASP A 551 2.72 -32.01 -0.63
N PRO A 552 2.95 -31.12 -1.61
CA PRO A 552 4.18 -30.34 -1.68
C PRO A 552 4.24 -29.23 -0.62
N LYS A 553 3.09 -28.64 -0.28
CA LYS A 553 3.01 -27.58 0.74
C LYS A 553 3.20 -28.15 2.14
N ALA A 554 2.57 -29.28 2.45
CA ALA A 554 2.72 -29.97 3.72
C ALA A 554 4.19 -30.37 3.96
N ASN A 555 4.84 -30.95 2.95
CA ASN A 555 6.26 -31.28 3.03
C ASN A 555 7.16 -30.04 3.22
N TYR A 556 6.90 -28.96 2.48
CA TYR A 556 7.67 -27.72 2.61
C TYR A 556 7.58 -27.15 4.04
N LEU A 557 6.36 -27.00 4.56
CA LEU A 557 6.13 -26.48 5.92
C LEU A 557 6.66 -27.44 7.00
N TYR A 558 6.57 -28.76 6.78
CA TYR A 558 7.12 -29.75 7.70
C TYR A 558 8.65 -29.66 7.75
N GLY A 559 9.31 -29.47 6.60
CA GLY A 559 10.74 -29.18 6.53
C GLY A 559 11.13 -27.93 7.33
N ILE A 560 10.33 -26.85 7.24
CA ILE A 560 10.53 -25.63 8.05
C ILE A 560 10.40 -25.93 9.54
N VAL A 561 9.35 -26.64 9.97
CA VAL A 561 9.15 -27.02 11.39
C VAL A 561 10.35 -27.82 11.90
N LYS A 562 10.83 -28.81 11.13
CA LYS A 562 12.02 -29.59 11.51
C LYS A 562 13.29 -28.74 11.57
N LYS A 563 13.49 -27.82 10.62
CA LYS A 563 14.58 -26.83 10.67
C LYS A 563 14.55 -26.00 11.95
N VAL A 564 13.37 -25.54 12.36
CA VAL A 564 13.19 -24.74 13.59
C VAL A 564 13.47 -25.54 14.86
N GLU A 565 12.92 -26.76 14.98
CA GLU A 565 13.16 -27.65 16.14
C GLU A 565 14.65 -27.89 16.40
N MET A 566 15.47 -27.94 15.33
CA MET A 566 16.92 -28.11 15.46
C MET A 566 17.62 -26.87 16.02
N VAL A 567 17.17 -25.68 15.64
CA VAL A 567 17.76 -24.42 16.13
C VAL A 567 17.38 -24.18 17.60
N GLU A 568 16.20 -24.63 18.02
CA GLU A 568 15.73 -24.53 19.42
C GLU A 568 16.36 -25.58 20.35
N GLY A 569 16.93 -26.66 19.80
CA GLY A 569 17.65 -27.70 20.54
C GLY A 569 19.15 -27.43 20.76
N VAL A 570 19.69 -26.31 20.28
CA VAL A 570 21.07 -25.90 20.57
C VAL A 570 21.05 -25.06 21.86
N GLU A 571 21.30 -25.70 22.99
CA GLU A 571 21.57 -25.00 24.25
C GLU A 571 22.75 -24.03 24.04
N MET A 572 22.56 -22.77 24.46
CA MET A 572 23.68 -21.85 24.60
C MET A 572 24.58 -22.40 25.71
N VAL A 573 25.74 -22.94 25.35
CA VAL A 573 26.74 -23.39 26.31
C VAL A 573 27.09 -22.21 27.22
N GLU A 574 26.79 -22.33 28.51
CA GLU A 574 27.22 -21.38 29.52
C GLU A 574 28.76 -21.44 29.63
N GLY A 575 29.44 -20.32 29.38
CA GLY A 575 30.83 -20.12 29.78
C GLY A 575 31.93 -20.35 28.73
N VAL A 576 31.67 -20.15 27.44
CA VAL A 576 32.73 -20.26 26.42
C VAL A 576 33.51 -18.95 26.31
N GLU A 577 34.78 -18.97 26.75
CA GLU A 577 35.78 -17.99 26.31
C GLU A 577 35.83 -17.97 24.79
N MET A 578 35.81 -16.79 24.18
CA MET A 578 35.93 -16.60 22.73
C MET A 578 37.24 -17.18 22.22
N VAL A 579 37.20 -18.44 21.81
CA VAL A 579 38.24 -19.09 21.01
C VAL A 579 37.69 -19.24 19.59
N GLU A 580 38.55 -19.01 18.59
CA GLU A 580 38.32 -19.04 17.14
C GLU A 580 37.73 -20.36 16.56
N GLU A 581 37.25 -21.28 17.39
CA GLU A 581 36.68 -22.55 16.93
C GLU A 581 35.22 -22.37 16.50
N VAL A 582 35.02 -22.45 15.19
CA VAL A 582 33.70 -22.60 14.56
C VAL A 582 33.04 -23.86 15.13
N GLU A 583 32.08 -23.68 16.02
CA GLU A 583 31.30 -24.77 16.61
C GLU A 583 30.72 -25.64 15.48
N MET A 584 31.23 -26.85 15.34
CA MET A 584 30.73 -27.80 14.34
C MET A 584 29.34 -28.26 14.78
N VAL A 585 28.32 -27.95 13.99
CA VAL A 585 26.97 -28.45 14.26
C VAL A 585 26.93 -29.94 13.92
N GLU A 586 26.75 -30.79 14.93
CA GLU A 586 26.60 -32.23 14.71
C GLU A 586 25.34 -32.54 13.92
N GLU A 587 25.44 -33.52 13.04
CA GLU A 587 24.27 -34.04 12.33
C GLU A 587 23.28 -34.65 13.33
N SER A 588 22.00 -34.43 13.07
CA SER A 588 20.91 -34.90 13.91
C SER A 588 19.84 -35.52 13.04
N LYS A 589 19.00 -36.37 13.64
CA LYS A 589 17.82 -36.94 12.98
C LYS A 589 16.94 -35.84 12.37
N GLY A 590 16.87 -34.67 13.01
CA GLY A 590 16.13 -33.53 12.49
C GLY A 590 16.60 -33.13 11.10
N PHE A 591 17.91 -33.02 10.86
CA PHE A 591 18.45 -32.55 9.57
C PHE A 591 18.01 -33.45 8.44
N TYR A 592 18.06 -34.76 8.64
CA TYR A 592 17.61 -35.73 7.66
C TYR A 592 16.10 -35.68 7.41
N GLN A 593 15.29 -35.45 8.45
CA GLN A 593 13.84 -35.27 8.29
C GLN A 593 13.50 -34.00 7.49
N ALA A 594 14.21 -32.90 7.73
CA ALA A 594 14.02 -31.67 6.95
C ALA A 594 14.47 -31.84 5.50
N LEU A 595 15.65 -32.44 5.27
CA LEU A 595 16.18 -32.72 3.93
C LEU A 595 15.25 -33.62 3.11
N GLU A 596 14.69 -34.67 3.72
CA GLU A 596 13.70 -35.53 3.07
C GLU A 596 12.46 -34.73 2.66
N ALA A 597 11.87 -33.98 3.61
CA ALA A 597 10.67 -33.21 3.38
C ALA A 597 10.85 -32.16 2.27
N PHE A 598 11.93 -31.38 2.32
CA PHE A 598 12.25 -30.44 1.24
C PHE A 598 12.55 -31.16 -0.08
N GLY A 599 13.21 -32.30 -0.05
CA GLY A 599 13.47 -33.11 -1.24
C GLY A 599 12.17 -33.61 -1.91
N ILE A 600 11.16 -34.00 -1.11
CA ILE A 600 9.83 -34.37 -1.60
C ILE A 600 9.12 -33.13 -2.17
N SER A 601 9.08 -32.04 -1.42
CA SER A 601 8.46 -30.78 -1.83
C SER A 601 9.03 -30.24 -3.16
N ALA A 602 10.34 -30.42 -3.38
CA ALA A 602 11.02 -29.95 -4.58
C ALA A 602 10.51 -30.59 -5.89
N ARG A 603 9.70 -31.65 -5.82
CA ARG A 603 9.05 -32.24 -6.99
C ARG A 603 7.98 -31.33 -7.59
N SER A 604 7.38 -30.42 -6.81
CA SER A 604 6.46 -29.39 -7.30
C SER A 604 7.21 -28.17 -7.84
N MET A 605 6.85 -27.68 -9.03
CA MET A 605 7.42 -26.44 -9.59
C MET A 605 7.25 -25.23 -8.69
N GLU A 606 6.13 -25.14 -7.96
CA GLU A 606 5.83 -24.06 -7.03
C GLU A 606 6.86 -23.94 -5.90
N TYR A 607 7.31 -25.09 -5.37
CA TYR A 607 8.23 -25.14 -4.23
C TYR A 607 9.66 -25.50 -4.61
N ARG A 608 9.93 -25.91 -5.86
CA ARG A 608 11.22 -26.50 -6.27
C ARG A 608 12.42 -25.65 -5.92
N SER A 609 12.42 -24.39 -6.38
CA SER A 609 13.53 -23.49 -6.11
C SER A 609 13.67 -23.20 -4.62
N ALA A 610 12.57 -22.86 -3.94
CA ALA A 610 12.57 -22.56 -2.51
C ALA A 610 13.05 -23.76 -1.67
N ALA A 611 12.58 -24.97 -1.95
CA ALA A 611 12.98 -26.18 -1.24
C ALA A 611 14.48 -26.51 -1.43
N TYR A 612 15.02 -26.35 -2.64
CA TYR A 612 16.46 -26.48 -2.86
C TYR A 612 17.27 -25.40 -2.14
N THR A 613 16.77 -24.17 -2.03
CA THR A 613 17.36 -23.14 -1.18
C THR A 613 17.41 -23.59 0.27
N GLN A 614 16.30 -24.11 0.83
CA GLN A 614 16.25 -24.61 2.21
C GLN A 614 17.23 -25.77 2.45
N ILE A 615 17.34 -26.69 1.49
CA ILE A 615 18.33 -27.79 1.53
C ILE A 615 19.76 -27.23 1.56
N SER A 616 20.05 -26.21 0.74
CA SER A 616 21.38 -25.59 0.72
C SER A 616 21.71 -24.87 2.03
N GLU A 617 20.74 -24.23 2.70
CA GLU A 617 20.93 -23.65 4.03
C GLU A 617 21.36 -24.71 5.05
N ILE A 618 20.67 -25.86 5.07
CA ILE A 618 21.00 -26.97 5.96
C ILE A 618 22.43 -27.45 5.71
N TYR A 619 22.82 -27.66 4.45
CA TYR A 619 24.17 -28.10 4.14
C TYR A 619 25.23 -27.05 4.46
N LEU A 620 24.90 -25.76 4.35
CA LEU A 620 25.82 -24.69 4.72
C LEU A 620 26.07 -24.66 6.24
N ILE A 621 25.01 -24.84 7.04
CA ILE A 621 25.11 -24.98 8.50
C ILE A 621 25.99 -26.18 8.88
N LEU A 622 25.83 -27.31 8.18
CA LEU A 622 26.66 -28.51 8.34
C LEU A 622 28.06 -28.39 7.71
N ARG A 623 28.41 -27.22 7.14
CA ARG A 623 29.68 -26.94 6.43
C ARG A 623 29.99 -27.91 5.29
N LYS A 624 28.97 -28.50 4.67
CA LYS A 624 29.07 -29.35 3.48
C LYS A 624 28.99 -28.48 2.22
N PHE A 625 30.09 -27.77 1.93
CA PHE A 625 30.14 -26.76 0.87
C PHE A 625 29.79 -27.31 -0.52
N ASP A 626 30.29 -28.49 -0.90
CA ASP A 626 29.97 -29.09 -2.21
C ASP A 626 28.47 -29.36 -2.38
N GLN A 627 27.80 -29.83 -1.31
CA GLN A 627 26.36 -30.04 -1.35
C GLN A 627 25.61 -28.70 -1.36
N THR A 628 26.09 -27.70 -0.63
CA THR A 628 25.54 -26.34 -0.67
C THR A 628 25.58 -25.78 -2.09
N LEU A 629 26.74 -25.86 -2.76
CA LEU A 629 26.93 -25.39 -4.14
C LEU A 629 26.05 -26.18 -5.13
N LYS A 630 25.93 -27.50 -4.96
CA LYS A 630 25.01 -28.32 -5.78
C LYS A 630 23.57 -27.85 -5.67
N TYR A 631 23.05 -27.67 -4.46
CA TYR A 631 21.64 -27.33 -4.26
C TYR A 631 21.32 -25.85 -4.54
N THR A 632 22.28 -24.94 -4.35
CA THR A 632 22.14 -23.56 -4.83
C THR A 632 22.10 -23.48 -6.35
N ALA A 633 22.89 -24.28 -7.07
CA ALA A 633 22.80 -24.39 -8.52
C ALA A 633 21.43 -24.93 -8.97
N LEU A 634 20.95 -26.02 -8.36
CA LEU A 634 19.62 -26.57 -8.66
C LEU A 634 18.50 -25.56 -8.36
N ALA A 635 18.58 -24.79 -7.27
CA ALA A 635 17.60 -23.75 -6.99
C ALA A 635 17.57 -22.69 -8.10
N GLN A 636 18.74 -22.33 -8.64
CA GLN A 636 18.90 -21.34 -9.69
C GLN A 636 18.50 -21.83 -11.08
N ASP A 637 18.60 -23.14 -11.36
CA ASP A 637 18.10 -23.73 -12.62
C ASP A 637 16.59 -23.53 -12.79
N PHE A 638 15.84 -23.51 -11.69
CA PHE A 638 14.38 -23.32 -11.70
C PHE A 638 13.94 -21.91 -11.33
N ASN A 639 14.84 -21.09 -10.77
CA ASN A 639 14.64 -19.66 -10.59
C ASN A 639 15.99 -18.95 -10.59
N ARG A 640 16.43 -18.47 -11.76
CA ARG A 640 17.68 -17.71 -11.93
C ARG A 640 17.79 -16.50 -10.99
N TYR A 641 16.66 -15.97 -10.54
CA TYR A 641 16.54 -14.78 -9.72
C TYR A 641 16.25 -15.08 -8.24
N ASN A 642 16.49 -16.31 -7.80
CA ASN A 642 16.48 -16.66 -6.38
C ASN A 642 17.73 -16.06 -5.68
N ILE A 643 17.57 -14.84 -5.16
CA ILE A 643 18.66 -14.07 -4.55
C ILE A 643 19.28 -14.81 -3.36
N LYS A 644 18.48 -15.45 -2.51
CA LYS A 644 18.99 -16.18 -1.34
C LYS A 644 19.86 -17.37 -1.75
N ALA A 645 19.51 -18.09 -2.81
CA ALA A 645 20.37 -19.15 -3.35
C ALA A 645 21.74 -18.61 -3.83
N ILE A 646 21.76 -17.44 -4.49
CA ILE A 646 23.01 -16.78 -4.91
C ILE A 646 23.83 -16.32 -3.69
N GLN A 647 23.17 -15.77 -2.65
CA GLN A 647 23.85 -15.37 -1.41
C GLN A 647 24.51 -16.56 -0.71
N LEU A 648 23.83 -17.71 -0.65
CA LEU A 648 24.36 -18.95 -0.08
C LEU A 648 25.53 -19.51 -0.91
N GLU A 649 25.47 -19.40 -2.24
CA GLU A 649 26.56 -19.77 -3.14
C GLU A 649 27.81 -18.91 -2.88
N ILE A 650 27.66 -17.59 -2.78
CA ILE A 650 28.74 -16.65 -2.47
C ILE A 650 29.36 -16.99 -1.11
N LEU A 651 28.52 -17.18 -0.09
CA LEU A 651 28.98 -17.47 1.26
C LEU A 651 29.71 -18.82 1.32
N ALA A 652 29.19 -19.88 0.69
CA ALA A 652 29.84 -21.20 0.62
C ALA A 652 31.21 -21.14 -0.07
N ASN A 653 31.32 -20.39 -1.18
CA ASN A 653 32.59 -20.20 -1.88
C ASN A 653 33.60 -19.44 -1.00
N ARG A 654 33.20 -18.34 -0.35
CA ARG A 654 34.11 -17.61 0.55
C ARG A 654 34.59 -18.49 1.70
N LEU A 655 33.67 -19.23 2.34
CA LEU A 655 33.98 -20.07 3.49
C LEU A 655 34.81 -21.32 3.15
N SER A 656 34.77 -21.79 1.90
CA SER A 656 35.63 -22.86 1.39
C SER A 656 36.97 -22.36 0.82
N GLY A 657 37.27 -21.05 0.93
CA GLY A 657 38.51 -20.44 0.44
C GLY A 657 38.52 -20.10 -1.06
N GLN A 658 37.41 -20.33 -1.75
CA GLN A 658 37.20 -20.09 -3.18
C GLN A 658 36.83 -18.62 -3.46
N LYS A 659 37.77 -17.70 -3.18
CA LYS A 659 37.54 -16.25 -3.25
C LYS A 659 37.14 -15.74 -4.64
N ASP A 660 37.73 -16.29 -5.71
CA ASP A 660 37.43 -15.86 -7.08
C ASP A 660 36.01 -16.27 -7.51
N GLN A 661 35.56 -17.46 -7.11
CA GLN A 661 34.17 -17.89 -7.30
C GLN A 661 33.20 -17.03 -6.48
N ALA A 662 33.55 -16.72 -5.23
CA ALA A 662 32.74 -15.82 -4.39
C ALA A 662 32.60 -14.44 -5.04
N LYS A 663 33.70 -13.87 -5.55
CA LYS A 663 33.70 -12.60 -6.28
C LYS A 663 32.82 -12.67 -7.53
N THR A 664 32.95 -13.73 -8.33
CA THR A 664 32.09 -13.96 -9.52
C THR A 664 30.61 -14.01 -9.14
N GLY A 665 30.27 -14.65 -8.02
CA GLY A 665 28.93 -14.62 -7.46
C GLY A 665 28.46 -13.22 -7.07
N THR A 666 29.31 -12.39 -6.44
CA THR A 666 28.97 -11.00 -6.14
C THR A 666 28.74 -10.16 -7.40
N ASP A 667 29.52 -10.39 -8.47
CA ASP A 667 29.36 -9.69 -9.75
C ASP A 667 28.03 -10.06 -10.42
N LYS A 668 27.68 -11.36 -10.38
CA LYS A 668 26.39 -11.87 -10.85
C LYS A 668 25.23 -11.25 -10.06
N LEU A 669 25.33 -11.18 -8.73
CA LEU A 669 24.28 -10.60 -7.90
C LEU A 669 24.11 -9.10 -8.16
N LEU A 670 25.19 -8.35 -8.31
CA LEU A 670 25.15 -6.91 -8.62
C LEU A 670 24.70 -6.60 -10.06
N ALA A 671 24.78 -7.57 -10.97
CA ALA A 671 24.17 -7.45 -12.30
C ALA A 671 22.63 -7.58 -12.24
N ILE A 672 22.10 -8.35 -11.28
CA ILE A 672 20.65 -8.50 -11.04
C ILE A 672 20.11 -7.34 -10.21
N ASP A 673 20.78 -7.02 -9.09
CA ASP A 673 20.42 -5.96 -8.15
C ASP A 673 21.64 -5.06 -7.89
N PRO A 674 21.79 -3.94 -8.63
CA PRO A 674 22.91 -3.01 -8.44
C PRO A 674 22.98 -2.35 -7.06
N LEU A 675 21.90 -2.38 -6.28
CA LEU A 675 21.83 -1.85 -4.91
C LEU A 675 22.08 -2.93 -3.85
N ASN A 676 22.50 -4.15 -4.24
CA ASN A 676 22.60 -5.26 -3.30
C ASN A 676 23.69 -5.06 -2.24
N HIS A 677 23.26 -4.78 -1.01
CA HIS A 677 24.16 -4.50 0.11
C HIS A 677 24.94 -5.74 0.59
N PHE A 678 24.35 -6.94 0.47
CA PHE A 678 25.05 -8.20 0.80
C PHE A 678 26.26 -8.42 -0.11
N ALA A 679 26.09 -8.27 -1.42
CA ALA A 679 27.18 -8.47 -2.39
C ALA A 679 28.35 -7.51 -2.13
N ARG A 680 28.06 -6.25 -1.79
CA ARG A 680 29.08 -5.22 -1.49
C ARG A 680 29.80 -5.51 -0.18
N PHE A 681 29.09 -5.95 0.84
CA PHE A 681 29.71 -6.38 2.09
C PHE A 681 30.57 -7.64 1.89
N GLU A 682 30.12 -8.62 1.10
CA GLU A 682 30.93 -9.79 0.74
C GLU A 682 32.20 -9.39 -0.04
N ARG A 683 32.13 -8.42 -0.96
CA ARG A 683 33.34 -7.87 -1.62
C ARG A 683 34.34 -7.29 -0.62
N TYR A 684 33.85 -6.54 0.38
CA TYR A 684 34.68 -6.04 1.47
C TYR A 684 35.30 -7.18 2.30
N LEU A 685 34.55 -8.24 2.61
CA LEU A 685 35.08 -9.41 3.34
C LEU A 685 36.09 -10.23 2.52
N ILE A 686 35.94 -10.29 1.20
CA ILE A 686 36.90 -10.95 0.29
C ILE A 686 38.22 -10.16 0.26
N GLN A 687 38.11 -8.83 0.17
CA GLN A 687 39.23 -7.89 0.11
C GLN A 687 38.95 -6.61 0.93
N GLU A 688 39.55 -6.53 2.11
CA GLU A 688 39.33 -5.45 3.08
C GLU A 688 40.06 -4.15 2.67
N THR A 689 39.49 -3.40 1.72
CA THR A 689 39.98 -2.07 1.31
C THR A 689 39.04 -0.95 1.76
N ALA A 690 39.57 0.26 1.92
CA ALA A 690 38.77 1.46 2.20
C ALA A 690 37.75 1.74 1.09
N GLU A 691 38.09 1.42 -0.16
CA GLU A 691 37.21 1.57 -1.32
C GLU A 691 35.99 0.63 -1.23
N ASN A 692 36.20 -0.67 -0.95
CA ASN A 692 35.11 -1.63 -0.82
C ASN A 692 34.21 -1.30 0.39
N LEU A 693 34.80 -0.80 1.48
CA LEU A 693 34.03 -0.35 2.65
C LEU A 693 33.18 0.88 2.32
N ALA A 694 33.74 1.85 1.60
CA ALA A 694 33.01 3.03 1.15
C ALA A 694 31.89 2.65 0.17
N ASP A 695 32.16 1.75 -0.78
CA ASP A 695 31.18 1.24 -1.75
C ASP A 695 29.96 0.57 -1.09
N PHE A 696 30.20 -0.20 -0.01
CA PHE A 696 29.13 -0.77 0.81
C PHE A 696 28.34 0.30 1.59
N THR A 697 29.04 1.16 2.35
CA THR A 697 28.39 2.09 3.29
C THR A 697 27.70 3.26 2.61
N PHE A 698 28.19 3.72 1.45
CA PHE A 698 27.72 4.93 0.77
C PHE A 698 26.32 4.81 0.15
N LEU A 699 25.87 3.59 -0.16
CA LEU A 699 24.59 3.34 -0.82
C LEU A 699 23.44 3.09 0.15
N ILE A 700 23.71 2.92 1.45
CA ILE A 700 22.69 2.79 2.49
C ILE A 700 22.25 4.20 2.89
N ARG A 701 21.21 4.72 2.23
CA ARG A 701 20.67 6.08 2.34
C ARG A 701 19.20 6.12 2.76
N ASN A 702 18.54 4.96 2.78
CA ASN A 702 17.15 4.82 3.16
C ASN A 702 16.89 5.31 4.60
N GLU A 703 15.62 5.56 4.95
CA GLU A 703 15.23 6.10 6.26
C GLU A 703 15.62 5.23 7.45
N PHE A 704 15.73 3.91 7.26
CA PHE A 704 15.99 2.93 8.32
C PHE A 704 17.32 2.18 8.10
N PRO A 705 18.46 2.88 8.04
CA PRO A 705 19.75 2.25 7.73
C PRO A 705 20.11 1.17 8.75
N GLY A 706 19.80 1.38 10.03
CA GLY A 706 19.98 0.38 11.09
C GLY A 706 19.25 -0.94 10.81
N GLN A 707 18.09 -0.90 10.15
CA GLN A 707 17.34 -2.10 9.76
C GLN A 707 18.00 -2.84 8.59
N THR A 708 18.63 -2.12 7.65
CA THR A 708 19.44 -2.73 6.58
C THR A 708 20.63 -3.49 7.16
N TYR A 709 21.42 -2.86 8.04
CA TYR A 709 22.54 -3.53 8.70
C TYR A 709 22.09 -4.71 9.54
N LEU A 710 20.97 -4.56 10.25
CA LEU A 710 20.44 -5.61 11.12
C LEU A 710 19.98 -6.83 10.32
N GLU A 711 19.31 -6.63 9.17
CA GLU A 711 18.90 -7.74 8.30
C GLU A 711 20.12 -8.57 7.83
N LEU A 712 21.19 -7.89 7.41
CA LEU A 712 22.44 -8.55 7.03
C LEU A 712 23.11 -9.25 8.22
N ALA A 713 23.16 -8.61 9.39
CA ALA A 713 23.79 -9.20 10.57
C ALA A 713 23.06 -10.47 11.04
N ILE A 714 21.72 -10.46 11.01
CA ILE A 714 20.88 -11.62 11.33
C ILE A 714 21.12 -12.76 10.33
N PHE A 715 21.27 -12.45 9.03
CA PHE A 715 21.64 -13.44 8.02
C PHE A 715 22.95 -14.15 8.39
N TYR A 716 24.02 -13.41 8.66
CA TYR A 716 25.31 -13.99 9.04
C TYR A 716 25.25 -14.76 10.36
N ALA A 717 24.55 -14.23 11.37
CA ALA A 717 24.34 -14.91 12.65
C ALA A 717 23.61 -16.26 12.47
N GLY A 718 22.62 -16.32 11.57
CA GLY A 718 21.89 -17.54 11.23
C GLY A 718 22.79 -18.67 10.69
N PHE A 719 23.89 -18.33 10.02
CA PHE A 719 24.91 -19.27 9.52
C PHE A 719 26.16 -19.34 10.41
N LYS A 720 26.03 -19.00 11.70
CA LYS A 720 27.11 -19.07 12.70
C LYS A 720 28.34 -18.22 12.32
N ARG A 721 28.13 -17.14 11.57
CA ARG A 721 29.17 -16.18 11.17
C ARG A 721 29.18 -14.98 12.12
N THR A 722 29.39 -15.24 13.41
CA THR A 722 29.33 -14.23 14.48
C THR A 722 30.25 -13.05 14.23
N ASN A 723 31.49 -13.27 13.76
CA ASN A 723 32.42 -12.18 13.47
C ASN A 723 31.96 -11.29 12.31
N ASP A 724 31.39 -11.88 11.25
CA ASP A 724 30.86 -11.13 10.10
C ASP A 724 29.64 -10.29 10.54
N ALA A 725 28.76 -10.87 11.38
CA ALA A 725 27.64 -10.16 11.99
C ALA A 725 28.08 -9.01 12.92
N LEU A 726 29.07 -9.24 13.80
CA LEU A 726 29.59 -8.21 14.71
C LEU A 726 30.27 -7.06 13.95
N ARG A 727 30.94 -7.34 12.82
CA ARG A 727 31.49 -6.30 11.94
C ARG A 727 30.39 -5.40 11.39
N LEU A 728 29.28 -5.96 10.90
CA LEU A 728 28.11 -5.19 10.44
C LEU A 728 27.51 -4.33 11.56
N LEU A 729 27.26 -4.92 12.73
CA LEU A 729 26.70 -4.21 13.89
C LEU A 729 27.64 -3.11 14.41
N GLY A 730 28.95 -3.30 14.26
CA GLY A 730 29.97 -2.30 14.54
C GLY A 730 29.81 -1.05 13.68
N MET A 731 29.54 -1.24 12.38
CA MET A 731 29.33 -0.16 11.39
C MET A 731 27.93 0.45 11.43
N ALA A 732 26.94 -0.26 11.97
CA ALA A 732 25.56 0.17 11.97
C ALA A 732 25.31 1.41 12.86
N PRO A 733 24.31 2.26 12.49
CA PRO A 733 23.76 3.28 13.38
C PRO A 733 23.36 2.67 14.73
N LYS A 734 23.65 3.38 15.82
CA LYS A 734 23.39 2.89 17.18
C LYS A 734 21.92 3.09 17.55
N VAL A 735 21.09 2.10 17.19
CA VAL A 735 19.68 1.95 17.57
C VAL A 735 19.52 0.77 18.54
N PRO A 736 18.44 0.71 19.36
CA PRO A 736 18.27 -0.37 20.33
C PRO A 736 18.53 -1.76 19.76
N GLU A 737 17.85 -2.15 18.67
CA GLU A 737 17.94 -3.53 18.18
C GLU A 737 19.36 -3.93 17.76
N VAL A 738 20.15 -2.99 17.21
CA VAL A 738 21.56 -3.22 16.85
C VAL A 738 22.39 -3.53 18.10
N THR A 739 22.17 -2.80 19.19
CA THR A 739 22.86 -3.04 20.46
C THR A 739 22.45 -4.38 21.08
N TYR A 740 21.15 -4.70 21.09
CA TYR A 740 20.66 -5.99 21.58
C TYR A 740 21.32 -7.17 20.86
N TRP A 741 21.42 -7.10 19.53
CA TRP A 741 22.10 -8.15 18.78
C TRP A 741 23.60 -8.22 19.05
N ALA A 742 24.28 -7.08 19.21
CA ALA A 742 25.70 -7.06 19.54
C ALA A 742 25.97 -7.66 20.93
N ASP A 743 25.12 -7.34 21.92
CA ASP A 743 25.23 -7.87 23.28
C ASP A 743 24.93 -9.37 23.31
N TYR A 744 23.86 -9.81 22.62
CA TYR A 744 23.52 -11.23 22.47
C TYR A 744 24.68 -12.04 21.87
N LEU A 745 25.26 -11.56 20.76
CA LEU A 745 26.34 -12.26 20.06
C LEU A 745 27.68 -12.25 20.79
N THR A 746 27.92 -11.27 21.67
CA THR A 746 29.15 -11.20 22.48
C THR A 746 29.03 -11.81 23.87
N GLY A 747 27.83 -12.27 24.25
CA GLY A 747 27.55 -12.74 25.61
C GLY A 747 27.68 -11.67 26.69
N ARG A 748 27.79 -10.39 26.31
CA ARG A 748 27.89 -9.25 27.24
C ARG A 748 26.55 -9.00 27.92
N THR A 749 26.61 -8.56 29.17
CA THR A 749 25.43 -8.04 29.87
C THR A 749 25.15 -6.61 29.40
N HIS A 750 23.86 -6.30 29.21
CA HIS A 750 23.43 -5.02 28.66
C HIS A 750 23.89 -3.87 29.60
N GLY A 751 24.77 -2.99 29.12
CA GLY A 751 25.29 -1.84 29.90
C GLY A 751 26.62 -2.04 30.66
N SER A 752 27.33 -3.16 30.47
CA SER A 752 28.65 -3.36 31.08
C SER A 752 29.78 -2.59 30.36
N SER A 753 30.68 -1.99 31.14
CA SER A 753 31.91 -1.35 30.64
C SER A 753 32.88 -2.38 30.06
N PRO A 754 33.63 -2.08 28.98
CA PRO A 754 34.56 -3.03 28.38
C PRO A 754 35.77 -3.25 29.30
N THR A 755 35.73 -4.28 30.15
CA THR A 755 36.93 -4.81 30.78
C THR A 755 37.40 -6.06 30.03
N THR A 756 38.44 -5.85 29.23
CA THR A 756 39.52 -6.81 28.90
C THR A 756 39.10 -8.22 28.45
N SER A 757 38.98 -8.39 27.13
CA SER A 757 39.55 -9.58 26.48
C SER A 757 40.29 -9.16 25.21
N SER A 758 41.56 -9.54 25.12
CA SER A 758 42.63 -8.91 24.32
C SER A 758 42.55 -9.14 22.81
N THR A 759 41.57 -9.90 22.31
CA THR A 759 41.44 -10.21 20.87
C THR A 759 40.50 -9.23 20.13
N ILE A 760 39.78 -8.36 20.84
CA ILE A 760 38.76 -7.45 20.28
C ILE A 760 39.35 -6.04 20.00
N SER A 761 40.61 -5.76 20.37
CA SER A 761 41.18 -4.41 20.29
C SER A 761 41.46 -3.91 18.85
N THR A 762 41.55 -4.80 17.86
CA THR A 762 41.84 -4.41 16.46
C THR A 762 40.61 -4.10 15.62
N ILE A 763 39.42 -4.55 15.98
CA ILE A 763 38.17 -4.21 15.27
C ILE A 763 37.52 -2.93 15.87
N SER A 764 37.98 -2.50 17.05
CA SER A 764 37.36 -1.42 17.84
C SER A 764 38.18 -0.12 17.92
N THR A 765 39.07 0.19 16.97
CA THR A 765 39.88 1.42 17.05
C THR A 765 39.15 2.72 16.70
N ASN A 766 37.88 2.71 16.27
CA ASN A 766 37.12 3.95 16.00
C ASN A 766 35.67 4.01 16.50
N SER A 767 35.17 3.04 17.26
CA SER A 767 33.82 3.13 17.83
C SER A 767 33.86 2.90 19.34
N THR A 768 33.88 3.98 20.09
CA THR A 768 33.54 3.97 21.52
C THR A 768 32.10 3.47 21.62
N ILE A 769 31.89 2.21 21.98
CA ILE A 769 30.59 1.73 22.43
C ILE A 769 30.31 2.51 23.72
N SER A 770 29.57 3.61 23.61
CA SER A 770 29.24 4.42 24.79
C SER A 770 28.37 3.58 25.71
N THR A 771 28.83 3.39 26.94
CA THR A 771 28.19 2.65 28.02
C THR A 771 27.03 3.44 28.66
N ASN A 772 26.43 4.40 27.95
CA ASN A 772 25.36 5.23 28.51
C ASN A 772 24.01 4.53 28.43
N SER A 773 23.48 4.29 29.61
CA SER A 773 22.18 3.75 30.03
C SER A 773 20.95 4.58 29.61
N THR A 774 20.92 5.15 28.40
CA THR A 774 19.82 6.04 27.95
C THR A 774 19.44 5.88 26.48
N ILE A 775 19.39 4.65 25.95
CA ILE A 775 18.72 4.43 24.66
C ILE A 775 17.21 4.38 24.92
N SER A 776 16.52 5.47 24.58
CA SER A 776 15.05 5.56 24.69
C SER A 776 14.38 4.48 23.84
N THR A 777 13.22 3.98 24.28
CA THR A 777 12.43 3.03 23.48
C THR A 777 11.56 3.73 22.41
N LYS A 778 11.61 5.07 22.33
CA LYS A 778 10.90 5.83 21.29
C LYS A 778 11.34 5.38 19.89
N PHE A 779 10.36 5.13 19.02
CA PHE A 779 10.54 4.76 17.61
C PHE A 779 11.30 3.45 17.34
N SER A 780 11.47 2.59 18.35
CA SER A 780 12.04 1.25 18.21
C SER A 780 10.93 0.21 18.42
N PHE A 781 10.66 -0.55 17.37
CA PHE A 781 9.52 -1.46 17.29
C PHE A 781 9.97 -2.82 16.76
N PRO A 782 10.76 -3.60 17.52
CA PRO A 782 11.26 -4.90 17.06
C PRO A 782 10.12 -5.85 16.68
N TRP A 783 10.30 -6.62 15.62
CA TRP A 783 9.25 -7.50 15.06
C TRP A 783 9.74 -8.85 14.54
N ARG A 784 11.06 -9.05 14.46
CA ARG A 784 11.66 -10.25 13.88
C ARG A 784 11.68 -11.40 14.90
N PRO A 785 11.23 -12.61 14.53
CA PRO A 785 11.36 -13.81 15.36
C PRO A 785 12.77 -14.05 15.90
N GLU A 786 13.79 -13.82 15.08
CA GLU A 786 15.19 -13.97 15.42
C GLU A 786 15.58 -13.00 16.55
N THR A 787 15.04 -11.78 16.51
CA THR A 787 15.30 -10.75 17.54
C THR A 787 14.60 -11.08 18.85
N LEU A 788 13.40 -11.67 18.81
CA LEU A 788 12.70 -12.12 20.02
C LEU A 788 13.56 -13.10 20.82
N ARG A 789 14.18 -14.08 20.15
CA ARG A 789 15.08 -15.06 20.80
C ARG A 789 16.31 -14.39 21.42
N ALA A 790 16.93 -13.45 20.71
CA ALA A 790 18.08 -12.71 21.22
C ALA A 790 17.72 -11.92 22.50
N ILE A 791 16.56 -11.25 22.52
CA ILE A 791 16.10 -10.50 23.69
C ILE A 791 15.70 -11.44 24.84
N GLU A 792 15.10 -12.61 24.57
CA GLU A 792 14.79 -13.62 25.59
C GLU A 792 16.05 -14.13 26.29
N ALA A 793 17.11 -14.42 25.53
CA ALA A 793 18.39 -14.84 26.10
C ALA A 793 19.05 -13.73 26.94
N LEU A 794 18.89 -12.47 26.55
CA LEU A 794 19.39 -11.32 27.31
C LEU A 794 18.58 -11.08 28.58
N GLU A 795 17.25 -11.19 28.53
CA GLU A 795 16.37 -11.03 29.71
C GLU A 795 16.68 -12.08 30.79
N ALA A 796 17.01 -13.32 30.39
CA ALA A 796 17.41 -14.36 31.31
C ALA A 796 18.71 -14.02 32.08
N LYS A 797 19.63 -13.30 31.45
CA LYS A 797 20.93 -12.90 32.04
C LYS A 797 20.88 -11.55 32.75
N THR A 798 20.14 -10.60 32.22
CA THR A 798 20.08 -9.21 32.68
C THR A 798 18.64 -8.70 32.54
N PRO A 799 17.78 -8.96 33.55
CA PRO A 799 16.39 -8.54 33.51
C PRO A 799 16.25 -7.02 33.40
N ASP A 800 15.49 -6.54 32.42
CA ASP A 800 15.23 -5.12 32.21
C ASP A 800 13.82 -4.88 31.67
N TRP A 801 13.15 -3.83 32.14
CA TRP A 801 11.79 -3.52 31.69
C TRP A 801 11.72 -3.28 30.17
N ARG A 802 12.80 -2.81 29.54
CA ARG A 802 12.90 -2.58 28.08
C ARG A 802 12.86 -3.89 27.31
N ASN A 803 13.56 -4.91 27.81
CA ASN A 803 13.51 -6.25 27.23
C ASN A 803 12.08 -6.80 27.28
N ARG A 804 11.43 -6.68 28.44
CA ARG A 804 10.05 -7.12 28.66
C ARG A 804 9.06 -6.33 27.80
N TYR A 805 9.29 -5.02 27.63
CA TYR A 805 8.51 -4.17 26.73
C TYR A 805 8.63 -4.63 25.26
N TYR A 806 9.85 -4.80 24.75
CA TYR A 806 10.09 -5.25 23.38
C TYR A 806 9.57 -6.67 23.11
N MET A 807 9.80 -7.60 24.05
CA MET A 807 9.19 -8.93 24.00
C MET A 807 7.65 -8.81 24.01
N GLY A 808 7.10 -7.92 24.82
CA GLY A 808 5.66 -7.66 24.89
C GLY A 808 5.09 -7.17 23.55
N LEU A 809 5.77 -6.23 22.90
CA LEU A 809 5.39 -5.74 21.56
C LEU A 809 5.43 -6.85 20.52
N MET A 810 6.52 -7.62 20.47
CA MET A 810 6.66 -8.74 19.52
C MET A 810 5.59 -9.81 19.77
N ARG A 811 5.36 -10.20 21.04
CA ARG A 811 4.31 -11.17 21.39
C ARG A 811 2.92 -10.65 21.04
N TRP A 812 2.66 -9.36 21.21
CA TRP A 812 1.39 -8.75 20.78
C TRP A 812 1.23 -8.81 19.25
N ASN A 813 2.27 -8.47 18.49
CA ASN A 813 2.26 -8.55 17.03
C ASN A 813 2.12 -9.99 16.49
N LEU A 814 2.58 -10.99 17.26
CA LEU A 814 2.41 -12.41 16.98
C LEU A 814 1.05 -12.97 17.46
N ASP A 815 0.07 -12.11 17.75
CA ASP A 815 -1.25 -12.46 18.29
C ASP A 815 -1.23 -13.20 19.65
N ASP A 816 -0.12 -13.15 20.41
CA ASP A 816 -0.01 -13.66 21.78
C ASP A 816 -0.27 -12.55 22.81
N SER A 817 -1.49 -12.02 22.75
CA SER A 817 -1.91 -10.90 23.62
C SER A 817 -1.89 -11.26 25.11
N ALA A 818 -2.02 -12.55 25.47
CA ALA A 818 -1.95 -12.99 26.85
C ALA A 818 -0.53 -12.82 27.40
N LYS A 819 0.48 -13.39 26.72
CA LYS A 819 1.87 -13.24 27.11
C LYS A 819 2.32 -11.79 27.04
N ALA A 820 1.87 -11.04 26.04
CA ALA A 820 2.12 -9.61 25.94
C ALA A 820 1.62 -8.87 27.19
N ARG A 821 0.37 -9.08 27.61
CA ARG A 821 -0.17 -8.46 28.83
C ARG A 821 0.64 -8.82 30.07
N ASP A 822 1.08 -10.06 30.21
CA ASP A 822 1.90 -10.48 31.35
C ASP A 822 3.26 -9.78 31.37
N LEU A 823 3.93 -9.68 30.22
CA LEU A 823 5.18 -8.94 30.07
C LEU A 823 5.00 -7.45 30.39
N PHE A 824 3.99 -6.79 29.81
CA PHE A 824 3.69 -5.38 30.09
C PHE A 824 3.31 -5.10 31.54
N ARG A 825 2.61 -6.04 32.21
CA ARG A 825 2.28 -5.95 33.63
C ARG A 825 3.53 -6.09 34.51
N SER A 826 4.45 -6.96 34.12
CA SER A 826 5.70 -7.19 34.87
C SER A 826 6.66 -6.00 34.85
N CYS A 827 6.52 -5.08 33.89
CA CYS A 827 7.24 -3.80 33.88
C CYS A 827 6.80 -2.87 35.03
N LYS A 828 5.63 -3.08 35.65
CA LYS A 828 5.08 -2.21 36.72
C LYS A 828 5.16 -0.73 36.31
N ASP A 829 5.58 0.15 37.22
CA ASP A 829 5.78 1.59 36.94
C ASP A 829 7.28 1.95 36.84
N GLU A 830 8.14 0.97 36.54
CA GLU A 830 9.57 1.17 36.28
C GLU A 830 9.86 2.12 35.10
N PRO A 831 9.11 2.07 33.98
CA PRO A 831 9.37 2.94 32.83
C PRO A 831 9.09 4.41 33.15
N ALA A 832 10.00 5.29 32.77
CA ALA A 832 9.85 6.75 32.87
C ALA A 832 9.46 7.39 31.52
N GLU A 833 8.83 6.62 30.63
CA GLU A 833 8.51 7.04 29.26
C GLU A 833 6.99 7.04 29.04
N SER A 834 6.40 8.16 28.62
CA SER A 834 4.93 8.31 28.49
C SER A 834 4.33 7.35 27.45
N HIS A 835 5.03 7.12 26.33
CA HIS A 835 4.56 6.26 25.23
C HIS A 835 4.46 4.79 25.63
N PHE A 836 5.25 4.34 26.61
CA PHE A 836 5.10 3.01 27.20
C PHE A 836 3.70 2.84 27.80
N TYR A 837 3.27 3.80 28.64
CA TYR A 837 1.96 3.74 29.30
C TYR A 837 0.81 3.92 28.31
N LEU A 838 0.96 4.78 27.29
CA LEU A 838 -0.03 4.87 26.20
C LEU A 838 -0.16 3.53 25.44
N THR A 839 0.96 2.88 25.17
CA THR A 839 0.97 1.55 24.51
C THR A 839 0.32 0.50 25.40
N ARG A 840 0.64 0.48 26.69
CA ARG A 840 0.07 -0.46 27.67
C ARG A 840 -1.44 -0.23 27.86
N ALA A 841 -1.88 1.01 28.00
CA ALA A 841 -3.31 1.35 28.06
C ALA A 841 -4.07 0.81 26.83
N LYS A 842 -3.49 0.93 25.62
CA LYS A 842 -4.08 0.38 24.41
C LYS A 842 -4.21 -1.15 24.46
N LEU A 843 -3.18 -1.87 24.89
CA LEU A 843 -3.20 -3.33 25.02
C LEU A 843 -4.23 -3.83 26.07
N PHE A 844 -4.49 -3.04 27.11
CA PHE A 844 -5.39 -3.40 28.21
C PHE A 844 -6.83 -2.90 28.04
N THR A 845 -7.12 -2.15 26.98
CA THR A 845 -8.48 -1.69 26.65
C THR A 845 -9.42 -2.88 26.48
N GLY A 846 -10.58 -2.84 27.16
CA GLY A 846 -11.54 -3.94 27.21
C GLY A 846 -11.16 -5.11 28.14
N TYR A 847 -9.96 -5.11 28.73
CA TYR A 847 -9.49 -6.16 29.64
C TYR A 847 -9.39 -5.69 31.09
N ASN A 848 -8.80 -4.52 31.36
CA ASN A 848 -8.71 -3.96 32.70
C ASN A 848 -8.83 -2.43 32.66
N ASP A 849 -10.04 -1.94 32.89
CA ASP A 849 -10.36 -0.52 32.78
C ASP A 849 -9.66 0.36 33.82
N GLY A 850 -9.50 -0.14 35.04
CA GLY A 850 -8.80 0.59 36.11
C GLY A 850 -7.33 0.83 35.78
N MET A 851 -6.67 -0.19 35.21
CA MET A 851 -5.28 -0.07 34.75
C MET A 851 -5.16 0.87 33.55
N VAL A 852 -6.11 0.85 32.62
CA VAL A 852 -6.14 1.79 31.48
C VAL A 852 -6.17 3.23 31.98
N LEU A 853 -7.07 3.57 32.89
CA LEU A 853 -7.15 4.93 33.43
C LEU A 853 -5.86 5.33 34.17
N GLN A 854 -5.31 4.43 35.00
CA GLN A 854 -4.05 4.68 35.71
C GLN A 854 -2.89 4.94 34.74
N ASP A 855 -2.77 4.14 33.68
CA ASP A 855 -1.73 4.31 32.66
C ASP A 855 -1.87 5.63 31.89
N LEU A 856 -3.10 6.00 31.51
CA LEU A 856 -3.34 7.27 30.81
C LEU A 856 -3.03 8.49 31.70
N GLN A 857 -3.41 8.43 32.98
CA GLN A 857 -3.07 9.46 33.96
C GLN A 857 -1.55 9.54 34.20
N ARG A 858 -0.87 8.38 34.28
CA ARG A 858 0.59 8.30 34.45
C ARG A 858 1.32 8.84 33.24
N ALA A 859 0.89 8.49 32.02
CA ALA A 859 1.45 9.01 30.78
C ALA A 859 1.37 10.55 30.75
N ASN A 860 0.20 11.10 31.07
CA ASN A 860 -0.03 12.54 31.12
C ASN A 860 0.80 13.24 32.22
N ALA A 861 0.95 12.62 33.39
CA ALA A 861 1.78 13.16 34.46
C ALA A 861 3.28 13.17 34.11
N LEU A 862 3.77 12.17 33.37
CA LEU A 862 5.16 12.07 32.93
C LEU A 862 5.50 13.08 31.83
N GLU A 863 4.60 13.29 30.85
CA GLU A 863 4.86 14.16 29.71
C GLU A 863 3.62 15.02 29.38
N PRO A 864 3.28 16.01 30.23
CA PRO A 864 2.07 16.83 30.04
C PRO A 864 2.16 17.79 28.84
N THR A 865 3.32 17.89 28.19
CA THR A 865 3.52 18.63 26.94
C THR A 865 3.34 17.77 25.69
N GLU A 866 3.15 16.45 25.84
CA GLU A 866 2.82 15.55 24.73
C GLU A 866 1.29 15.51 24.56
N TRP A 867 0.81 16.00 23.43
CA TRP A 867 -0.62 16.18 23.17
C TRP A 867 -1.38 14.84 23.15
N ARG A 868 -0.73 13.74 22.73
CA ARG A 868 -1.36 12.41 22.71
C ARG A 868 -1.77 11.93 24.10
N THR A 869 -1.10 12.39 25.17
CA THR A 869 -1.48 12.03 26.54
C THR A 869 -2.82 12.65 26.94
N TRP A 870 -3.04 13.92 26.57
CA TRP A 870 -4.31 14.62 26.79
C TRP A 870 -5.42 14.06 25.90
N GLN A 871 -5.12 13.80 24.62
CA GLN A 871 -6.08 13.20 23.69
C GLN A 871 -6.55 11.83 24.19
N ALA A 872 -5.61 10.95 24.56
CA ALA A 872 -5.96 9.60 25.01
C ALA A 872 -6.80 9.61 26.30
N LEU A 873 -6.46 10.49 27.26
CA LEU A 873 -7.21 10.63 28.51
C LEU A 873 -8.62 11.24 28.28
N THR A 874 -8.72 12.25 27.41
CA THR A 874 -10.01 12.83 26.99
C THR A 874 -10.87 11.77 26.30
N GLY A 875 -10.30 11.03 25.35
CA GLY A 875 -10.96 9.95 24.63
C GLY A 875 -11.44 8.83 25.55
N TYR A 876 -10.67 8.48 26.59
CA TYR A 876 -11.12 7.53 27.61
C TYR A 876 -12.40 8.01 28.30
N TYR A 877 -12.44 9.25 28.79
CA TYR A 877 -13.65 9.78 29.45
C TYR A 877 -14.83 9.91 28.49
N MET A 878 -14.60 10.26 27.22
CA MET A 878 -15.63 10.26 26.18
C MET A 878 -16.19 8.85 25.94
N GLY A 879 -15.33 7.84 25.84
CA GLY A 879 -15.74 6.43 25.70
C GLY A 879 -16.52 5.90 26.91
N LYS A 880 -16.32 6.49 28.09
CA LYS A 880 -17.10 6.23 29.31
C LYS A 880 -18.36 7.08 29.44
N ARG A 881 -18.61 7.97 28.48
CA ARG A 881 -19.68 8.98 28.54
C ARG A 881 -19.60 9.89 29.78
N ALA A 882 -18.40 10.04 30.34
CA ALA A 882 -18.12 10.92 31.46
C ALA A 882 -17.86 12.35 30.94
N TRP A 883 -18.89 12.96 30.33
CA TRP A 883 -18.76 14.18 29.52
C TRP A 883 -18.12 15.35 30.28
N GLY A 884 -18.47 15.55 31.55
CA GLY A 884 -17.89 16.61 32.37
C GLY A 884 -16.39 16.41 32.63
N GLN A 885 -15.96 15.17 32.85
CA GLN A 885 -14.54 14.85 33.02
C GLN A 885 -13.77 15.00 31.71
N ALA A 886 -14.35 14.54 30.60
CA ALA A 886 -13.77 14.72 29.26
C ALA A 886 -13.54 16.21 28.95
N LEU A 887 -14.52 17.06 29.21
CA LEU A 887 -14.42 18.50 28.99
C LEU A 887 -13.35 19.16 29.88
N GLU A 888 -13.30 18.80 31.15
CA GLU A 888 -12.29 19.31 32.08
C GLU A 888 -10.88 18.91 31.65
N THR A 889 -10.68 17.66 31.22
CA THR A 889 -9.40 17.19 30.68
C THR A 889 -9.04 17.90 29.38
N ALA A 890 -9.98 18.06 28.45
CA ALA A 890 -9.75 18.75 27.18
C ALA A 890 -9.34 20.22 27.40
N ARG A 891 -10.02 20.95 28.30
CA ARG A 891 -9.68 22.34 28.65
C ARG A 891 -8.26 22.45 29.20
N LYS A 892 -7.89 21.61 30.18
CA LYS A 892 -6.53 21.56 30.72
C LYS A 892 -5.48 21.26 29.66
N GLY A 893 -5.79 20.34 28.74
CA GLY A 893 -4.91 20.01 27.61
C GLY A 893 -4.67 21.22 26.70
N THR A 894 -5.74 21.94 26.32
CA THR A 894 -5.63 23.16 25.49
C THR A 894 -4.97 24.33 26.23
N GLU A 895 -5.15 24.46 27.55
CA GLU A 895 -4.41 25.45 28.36
C GLU A 895 -2.91 25.13 28.41
N LYS A 896 -2.58 23.84 28.46
CA LYS A 896 -1.19 23.38 28.51
C LYS A 896 -0.47 23.48 27.17
N ILE A 897 -1.19 23.23 26.07
CA ILE A 897 -0.67 23.23 24.70
C ILE A 897 -1.62 24.08 23.80
N PRO A 898 -1.60 25.41 23.96
CA PRO A 898 -2.55 26.29 23.30
C PRO A 898 -2.39 26.27 21.78
N GLY A 899 -3.51 26.24 21.06
CA GLY A 899 -3.54 26.29 19.60
C GLY A 899 -3.17 24.97 18.91
N HIS A 900 -2.96 23.88 19.65
CA HIS A 900 -2.76 22.56 19.06
C HIS A 900 -4.06 22.06 18.42
N MET A 901 -4.11 22.04 17.09
CA MET A 901 -5.33 21.78 16.29
C MET A 901 -6.13 20.57 16.77
N ILE A 902 -5.48 19.43 17.03
CA ILE A 902 -6.17 18.21 17.45
C ILE A 902 -6.82 18.39 18.84
N LEU A 903 -6.15 19.06 19.78
CA LEU A 903 -6.69 19.25 21.14
C LEU A 903 -7.81 20.27 21.15
N GLU A 904 -7.70 21.35 20.36
CA GLU A 904 -8.78 22.33 20.20
C GLU A 904 -10.01 21.70 19.55
N PHE A 905 -9.82 20.81 18.55
CA PHE A 905 -10.92 20.08 17.95
C PHE A 905 -11.59 19.11 18.93
N GLU A 906 -10.80 18.33 19.69
CA GLU A 906 -11.34 17.47 20.77
C GLU A 906 -12.06 18.29 21.86
N ARG A 907 -11.58 19.50 22.17
CA ARG A 907 -12.28 20.43 23.06
C ARG A 907 -13.62 20.86 22.45
N ALA A 908 -13.68 21.22 21.17
CA ALA A 908 -14.94 21.56 20.52
C ALA A 908 -15.97 20.41 20.61
N LYS A 909 -15.54 19.16 20.39
CA LYS A 909 -16.39 17.96 20.56
C LYS A 909 -16.92 17.82 21.99
N THR A 910 -16.04 17.97 22.98
CA THR A 910 -16.46 17.84 24.39
C THR A 910 -17.38 18.98 24.83
N GLU A 911 -17.20 20.21 24.33
CA GLU A 911 -18.13 21.33 24.55
C GLU A 911 -19.53 21.01 23.96
N LEU A 912 -19.61 20.42 22.75
CA LEU A 912 -20.86 19.95 22.15
C LEU A 912 -21.59 18.95 23.07
N TYR A 913 -20.88 17.91 23.54
CA TYR A 913 -21.48 16.88 24.39
C TYR A 913 -21.92 17.36 25.77
N ASN A 914 -21.37 18.49 26.24
CA ASN A 914 -21.79 19.16 27.47
C ASN A 914 -22.78 20.31 27.22
N HIS A 915 -23.43 20.35 26.05
CA HIS A 915 -24.44 21.34 25.67
C HIS A 915 -23.93 22.79 25.64
N GLN A 916 -22.63 23.00 25.41
CA GLN A 916 -21.98 24.31 25.31
C GLN A 916 -21.82 24.72 23.83
N TYR A 917 -22.93 24.79 23.09
CA TYR A 917 -22.91 24.93 21.63
C TYR A 917 -22.22 26.21 21.12
N ASP A 918 -22.42 27.35 21.80
CA ASP A 918 -21.78 28.61 21.41
C ASP A 918 -20.25 28.51 21.48
N LYS A 919 -19.71 27.92 22.57
CA LYS A 919 -18.26 27.70 22.71
C LYS A 919 -17.73 26.72 21.67
N CYS A 920 -18.48 25.65 21.38
CA CYS A 920 -18.14 24.71 20.33
C CYS A 920 -17.99 25.43 18.98
N LEU A 921 -18.97 26.26 18.62
CA LEU A 921 -18.99 27.01 17.36
C LEU A 921 -17.90 28.10 17.30
N ASP A 922 -17.62 28.78 18.42
CA ASP A 922 -16.54 29.77 18.51
C ASP A 922 -15.17 29.12 18.24
N ILE A 923 -14.91 27.95 18.83
CA ILE A 923 -13.68 27.19 18.58
C ILE A 923 -13.60 26.80 17.11
N LEU A 924 -14.63 26.12 16.58
CA LEU A 924 -14.65 25.64 15.19
C LEU A 924 -14.52 26.79 14.18
N GLY A 925 -15.13 27.94 14.44
CA GLY A 925 -15.02 29.13 13.58
C GLY A 925 -13.62 29.73 13.50
N SER A 926 -12.73 29.39 14.45
CA SER A 926 -11.32 29.81 14.46
C SER A 926 -10.35 28.74 13.94
N LEU A 927 -10.80 27.50 13.79
CA LEU A 927 -9.96 26.38 13.38
C LEU A 927 -9.83 26.28 11.86
N ILE A 928 -8.65 25.87 11.43
CA ILE A 928 -8.38 25.39 10.08
C ILE A 928 -8.01 23.92 10.22
N LEU A 929 -8.97 23.03 10.02
CA LEU A 929 -8.75 21.59 10.03
C LEU A 929 -8.20 21.18 8.67
N LEU A 930 -7.02 20.56 8.68
CA LEU A 930 -6.50 19.92 7.47
C LEU A 930 -7.34 18.67 7.16
N PRO A 931 -7.86 18.54 5.95
CA PRO A 931 -8.49 17.30 5.48
C PRO A 931 -7.51 16.13 5.55
N ALA A 932 -8.05 14.99 5.94
CA ALA A 932 -7.48 13.68 5.69
C ALA A 932 -8.42 12.92 4.74
N GLU A 933 -7.91 11.92 4.02
CA GLU A 933 -8.73 11.17 3.08
C GLU A 933 -9.96 10.57 3.79
N GLY A 934 -11.16 10.90 3.30
CA GLY A 934 -12.43 10.44 3.88
C GLY A 934 -12.89 11.13 5.17
N ALA A 935 -12.18 12.14 5.68
CA ALA A 935 -12.57 12.86 6.89
C ALA A 935 -13.89 13.64 6.70
N ARG A 936 -14.81 13.57 7.67
CA ARG A 936 -16.08 14.32 7.70
C ARG A 936 -16.40 14.98 9.04
N GLU A 937 -15.70 14.56 10.08
CA GLU A 937 -16.08 14.82 11.48
C GLU A 937 -16.12 16.32 11.82
N GLY A 938 -15.23 17.14 11.24
CA GLY A 938 -15.20 18.59 11.46
C GLY A 938 -16.54 19.26 11.14
N HIS A 939 -17.08 18.96 9.96
CA HIS A 939 -18.39 19.45 9.53
C HIS A 939 -19.53 18.84 10.35
N GLU A 940 -19.47 17.56 10.68
CA GLU A 940 -20.51 16.87 11.44
C GLU A 940 -20.70 17.48 12.84
N ILE A 941 -19.62 17.83 13.54
CA ILE A 941 -19.67 18.49 14.85
C ILE A 941 -20.23 19.91 14.74
N TYR A 942 -19.79 20.67 13.73
CA TYR A 942 -20.30 22.02 13.44
C TYR A 942 -21.81 22.02 13.18
N ARG A 943 -22.25 21.15 12.26
CA ARG A 943 -23.66 20.94 11.91
C ARG A 943 -24.48 20.53 13.13
N SER A 944 -23.96 19.60 13.93
CA SER A 944 -24.63 19.13 15.15
C SER A 944 -24.83 20.25 16.19
N ALA A 945 -23.81 21.07 16.42
CA ALA A 945 -23.89 22.21 17.34
C ALA A 945 -24.95 23.23 16.91
N LEU A 946 -25.02 23.54 15.61
CA LEU A 946 -26.03 24.45 15.06
C LEU A 946 -27.45 23.88 15.17
N ILE A 947 -27.66 22.61 14.82
CA ILE A 947 -28.98 21.96 14.92
C ILE A 947 -29.48 21.96 16.36
N LEU A 948 -28.62 21.65 17.34
CA LEU A 948 -29.03 21.62 18.75
C LEU A 948 -29.26 23.01 19.32
N ARG A 949 -28.47 24.02 18.93
CA ARG A 949 -28.74 25.41 19.29
C ARG A 949 -30.04 25.92 18.66
N ALA A 950 -30.33 25.52 17.42
CA ALA A 950 -31.60 25.81 16.76
C ALA A 950 -32.77 25.19 17.52
N LEU A 951 -32.62 23.95 17.99
CA LEU A 951 -33.62 23.25 18.78
C LEU A 951 -33.89 23.92 20.14
N ASP A 952 -32.84 24.38 20.82
CA ASP A 952 -33.01 25.15 22.06
C ASP A 952 -33.67 26.52 21.81
N ASN A 953 -33.34 27.18 20.70
CA ASN A 953 -34.02 28.39 20.26
C ASN A 953 -35.49 28.13 19.92
N PHE A 954 -35.82 27.00 19.28
CA PHE A 954 -37.19 26.58 18.98
C PHE A 954 -38.02 26.39 20.26
N VAL A 955 -37.47 25.67 21.25
CA VAL A 955 -38.13 25.48 22.56
C VAL A 955 -38.39 26.82 23.26
N GLN A 956 -37.49 27.79 23.08
CA GLN A 956 -37.63 29.16 23.60
C GLN A 956 -38.49 30.07 22.72
N LYS A 957 -39.13 29.54 21.67
CA LYS A 957 -39.94 30.28 20.67
C LYS A 957 -39.17 31.39 19.93
N LYS A 958 -37.83 31.30 19.88
CA LYS A 958 -36.94 32.21 19.14
C LYS A 958 -36.79 31.74 17.69
N TYR A 959 -37.91 31.63 16.97
CA TYR A 959 -37.97 31.00 15.64
C TYR A 959 -37.03 31.62 14.61
N ALA A 960 -36.90 32.94 14.57
CA ALA A 960 -35.98 33.61 13.64
C ALA A 960 -34.50 33.23 13.86
N ARG A 961 -34.08 33.01 15.12
CA ARG A 961 -32.73 32.55 15.43
C ARG A 961 -32.54 31.08 15.10
N ALA A 962 -33.55 30.25 15.39
CA ALA A 962 -33.54 28.83 15.03
C ALA A 962 -33.41 28.64 13.51
N LEU A 963 -34.19 29.37 12.70
CA LEU A 963 -34.09 29.33 11.25
C LEU A 963 -32.70 29.78 10.75
N LYS A 964 -32.11 30.81 11.35
CA LYS A 964 -30.74 31.23 11.01
C LYS A 964 -29.71 30.14 11.28
N ASP A 965 -29.80 29.47 12.43
CA ASP A 965 -28.91 28.35 12.77
C ASP A 965 -29.07 27.17 11.81
N LEU A 966 -30.30 26.85 11.39
CA LEU A 966 -30.56 25.77 10.43
C LEU A 966 -30.03 26.09 9.03
N GLU A 967 -30.17 27.33 8.56
CA GLU A 967 -29.57 27.76 7.29
C GLU A 967 -28.03 27.73 7.34
N GLU A 968 -27.45 28.06 8.49
CA GLU A 968 -26.01 27.93 8.70
C GLU A 968 -25.57 26.45 8.70
N ALA A 969 -26.38 25.53 9.27
CA ALA A 969 -26.08 24.11 9.34
C ALA A 969 -26.00 23.44 7.96
N ARG A 970 -26.68 24.00 6.95
CA ARG A 970 -26.61 23.56 5.54
C ARG A 970 -25.31 23.92 4.83
N LYS A 971 -24.50 24.81 5.42
CA LYS A 971 -23.23 25.22 4.83
C LYS A 971 -22.14 24.20 5.09
N TRP A 972 -21.12 24.23 4.24
CA TRP A 972 -19.93 23.37 4.31
C TRP A 972 -18.69 24.27 4.37
N PRO A 973 -18.33 24.78 5.56
CA PRO A 973 -17.13 25.61 5.69
C PRO A 973 -15.89 24.77 5.38
N GLU A 974 -15.20 25.10 4.29
CA GLU A 974 -14.02 24.38 3.81
C GLU A 974 -12.88 24.36 4.85
N THR A 975 -12.83 25.37 5.74
CA THR A 975 -11.90 25.42 6.87
C THR A 975 -12.08 24.28 7.86
N LEU A 976 -13.18 23.54 7.81
CA LEU A 976 -13.42 22.35 8.64
C LEU A 976 -12.98 21.05 7.96
N GLY A 977 -12.22 21.16 6.87
CA GLY A 977 -11.52 20.06 6.25
C GLY A 977 -12.37 19.20 5.32
N VAL A 978 -13.55 19.69 4.88
CA VAL A 978 -14.49 18.94 4.05
C VAL A 978 -15.22 19.90 3.10
N GLY A 979 -15.26 19.56 1.81
CA GLY A 979 -16.07 20.29 0.83
C GLY A 979 -17.46 19.67 0.63
N LYS A 980 -18.39 20.46 0.08
CA LYS A 980 -19.78 20.04 -0.17
C LYS A 980 -19.88 18.97 -1.28
N PRO A 981 -20.54 17.82 -1.05
CA PRO A 981 -20.80 16.81 -2.08
C PRO A 981 -21.95 17.22 -3.01
N TYR A 982 -22.13 16.51 -4.14
CA TYR A 982 -23.28 16.71 -5.04
C TYR A 982 -24.64 16.47 -4.38
N VAL A 983 -24.71 15.45 -3.52
CA VAL A 983 -25.93 15.06 -2.80
C VAL A 983 -25.66 15.17 -1.30
N THR A 984 -26.39 16.07 -0.63
CA THR A 984 -26.35 16.25 0.83
C THR A 984 -27.62 15.69 1.46
N ASP A 985 -27.49 15.08 2.64
CA ASP A 985 -28.62 14.68 3.47
C ASP A 985 -28.99 15.83 4.42
N GLU A 986 -30.10 16.50 4.11
CA GLU A 986 -30.59 17.66 4.86
C GLU A 986 -31.97 17.37 5.50
N ARG A 987 -32.29 16.08 5.72
CA ARG A 987 -33.59 15.67 6.25
C ARG A 987 -33.88 16.29 7.63
N ILE A 988 -32.89 16.37 8.51
CA ILE A 988 -33.07 16.94 9.85
C ILE A 988 -33.40 18.44 9.78
N GLU A 989 -32.65 19.19 8.97
CA GLU A 989 -32.82 20.62 8.80
C GLU A 989 -34.18 20.94 8.18
N ASN A 990 -34.59 20.16 7.16
CA ASN A 990 -35.89 20.29 6.52
C ASN A 990 -37.03 19.99 7.50
N TYR A 991 -36.91 18.97 8.34
CA TYR A 991 -37.92 18.66 9.34
C TYR A 991 -38.10 19.82 10.32
N LEU A 992 -37.02 20.29 10.93
CA LEU A 992 -37.07 21.37 11.93
C LEU A 992 -37.55 22.68 11.31
N THR A 993 -37.07 23.03 10.11
CA THR A 993 -37.53 24.22 9.37
C THR A 993 -39.03 24.13 9.09
N GLY A 994 -39.49 22.97 8.63
CA GLY A 994 -40.89 22.68 8.37
C GLY A 994 -41.76 22.89 9.61
N VAL A 995 -41.38 22.26 10.73
CA VAL A 995 -42.08 22.38 12.01
C VAL A 995 -42.08 23.82 12.52
N ILE A 996 -40.97 24.54 12.44
CA ILE A 996 -40.90 25.95 12.84
C ILE A 996 -41.92 26.78 12.05
N PHE A 997 -41.98 26.64 10.73
CA PHE A 997 -42.91 27.41 9.91
C PHE A 997 -44.39 27.08 10.18
N LEU A 998 -44.71 25.82 10.51
CA LEU A 998 -46.05 25.44 10.96
C LEU A 998 -46.47 26.13 12.28
N GLN A 999 -45.51 26.60 13.08
CA GLN A 999 -45.76 27.39 14.30
C GLN A 999 -45.77 28.91 14.05
N THR A 1000 -45.74 29.34 12.80
CA THR A 1000 -45.76 30.75 12.38
C THR A 1000 -46.88 31.01 11.37
N ASP A 1001 -47.09 32.25 10.95
CA ASP A 1001 -48.08 32.63 9.92
C ASP A 1001 -47.70 32.19 8.48
N ARG A 1002 -46.84 31.17 8.33
CA ARG A 1002 -46.32 30.68 7.03
C ARG A 1002 -46.40 29.14 6.90
N PRO A 1003 -47.56 28.49 7.16
CA PRO A 1003 -47.66 27.03 7.17
C PRO A 1003 -47.45 26.37 5.79
N GLU A 1004 -47.73 27.07 4.69
CA GLU A 1004 -47.48 26.57 3.33
C GLU A 1004 -45.98 26.33 3.08
N GLU A 1005 -45.13 27.20 3.62
CA GLU A 1005 -43.68 27.01 3.56
C GLU A 1005 -43.22 25.86 4.44
N GLY A 1006 -43.85 25.67 5.60
CA GLY A 1006 -43.63 24.50 6.43
C GLY A 1006 -43.88 23.20 5.66
N ALA A 1007 -45.02 23.11 4.98
CA ALA A 1007 -45.38 21.97 4.15
C ALA A 1007 -44.38 21.75 2.99
N LYS A 1008 -43.82 22.81 2.41
CA LYS A 1008 -42.80 22.70 1.35
C LYS A 1008 -41.55 21.94 1.85
N TYR A 1009 -40.95 22.35 2.96
CA TYR A 1009 -39.76 21.70 3.50
C TYR A 1009 -40.01 20.25 3.93
N LEU A 1010 -41.19 19.96 4.50
CA LEU A 1010 -41.58 18.58 4.84
C LEU A 1010 -41.71 17.70 3.60
N ASN A 1011 -42.26 18.22 2.48
CA ASN A 1011 -42.31 17.49 1.22
C ASN A 1011 -40.90 17.29 0.62
N GLU A 1012 -40.00 18.27 0.71
CA GLU A 1012 -38.61 18.14 0.25
C GLU A 1012 -37.88 17.02 0.98
N LEU A 1013 -38.06 16.91 2.30
CA LEU A 1013 -37.54 15.79 3.09
C LEU A 1013 -38.06 14.43 2.58
N VAL A 1014 -39.38 14.28 2.43
CA VAL A 1014 -40.00 13.03 1.96
C VAL A 1014 -39.53 12.66 0.56
N ASN A 1015 -39.45 13.64 -0.34
CA ASN A 1015 -38.96 13.46 -1.70
C ASN A 1015 -37.50 13.00 -1.70
N TRP A 1016 -36.64 13.63 -0.90
CA TRP A 1016 -35.24 13.24 -0.79
C TRP A 1016 -35.09 11.79 -0.31
N THR A 1017 -35.82 11.37 0.73
CA THR A 1017 -35.77 9.99 1.24
C THR A 1017 -36.21 9.00 0.16
N THR A 1018 -37.28 9.32 -0.57
CA THR A 1018 -37.85 8.45 -1.61
C THR A 1018 -36.93 8.31 -2.82
N GLN A 1019 -36.27 9.39 -3.22
CA GLN A 1019 -35.39 9.43 -4.38
C GLN A 1019 -34.03 8.78 -4.10
N ASN A 1020 -33.41 9.12 -2.97
CA ASN A 1020 -32.04 8.69 -2.64
C ASN A 1020 -31.99 7.32 -1.94
N LYS A 1021 -33.09 6.88 -1.31
CA LYS A 1021 -33.21 5.57 -0.64
C LYS A 1021 -31.98 5.23 0.22
N PRO A 1022 -31.64 6.08 1.21
CA PRO A 1022 -30.50 5.81 2.08
C PRO A 1022 -30.67 4.48 2.80
N ALA A 1023 -29.55 3.92 3.29
CA ALA A 1023 -29.60 2.80 4.22
C ALA A 1023 -30.51 3.16 5.41
N TRP A 1024 -31.26 2.18 5.91
CA TRP A 1024 -32.24 2.44 6.96
C TRP A 1024 -31.59 3.00 8.24
N ASP A 1025 -31.93 4.26 8.57
CA ASP A 1025 -31.31 5.08 9.60
C ASP A 1025 -32.34 5.94 10.37
N SER A 1026 -31.92 6.55 11.49
CA SER A 1026 -32.84 7.28 12.38
C SER A 1026 -33.65 8.41 11.73
N PRO A 1027 -33.16 9.20 10.74
CA PRO A 1027 -33.98 10.24 10.12
C PRO A 1027 -35.20 9.72 9.33
N TYR A 1028 -35.32 8.40 9.07
CA TYR A 1028 -36.58 7.84 8.56
C TYR A 1028 -37.77 8.11 9.49
N VAL A 1029 -37.57 8.21 10.82
CA VAL A 1029 -38.65 8.58 11.73
C VAL A 1029 -39.17 9.99 11.46
N LEU A 1030 -38.28 10.93 11.14
CA LEU A 1030 -38.64 12.30 10.76
C LEU A 1030 -39.37 12.32 9.42
N THR A 1031 -39.02 11.41 8.50
CA THR A 1031 -39.77 11.22 7.24
C THR A 1031 -41.20 10.76 7.51
N ALA A 1032 -41.38 9.77 8.37
CA ALA A 1032 -42.71 9.28 8.74
C ALA A 1032 -43.54 10.38 9.46
N LEU A 1033 -42.95 11.08 10.42
CA LEU A 1033 -43.59 12.20 11.12
C LEU A 1033 -43.96 13.35 10.17
N SER A 1034 -43.11 13.64 9.18
CA SER A 1034 -43.41 14.64 8.14
C SER A 1034 -44.67 14.29 7.36
N GLN A 1035 -44.88 13.01 7.06
CA GLN A 1035 -46.10 12.57 6.37
C GLN A 1035 -47.35 12.79 7.24
N VAL A 1036 -47.27 12.56 8.55
CA VAL A 1036 -48.36 12.86 9.48
C VAL A 1036 -48.67 14.37 9.48
N LEU A 1037 -47.65 15.21 9.58
CA LEU A 1037 -47.80 16.68 9.52
C LEU A 1037 -48.36 17.19 8.18
N LEU A 1038 -48.20 16.42 7.10
CA LEU A 1038 -48.77 16.68 5.78
C LEU A 1038 -50.16 16.04 5.56
N ASN A 1039 -50.76 15.46 6.60
CA ASN A 1039 -52.03 14.72 6.55
C ASN A 1039 -52.00 13.46 5.65
N ARG A 1040 -50.87 12.73 5.65
CA ARG A 1040 -50.61 11.50 4.87
C ARG A 1040 -50.16 10.34 5.76
N GLU A 1041 -50.83 10.11 6.89
CA GLU A 1041 -50.44 9.13 7.93
C GLU A 1041 -50.18 7.71 7.38
N LEU A 1042 -51.03 7.22 6.46
CA LEU A 1042 -50.84 5.89 5.84
C LEU A 1042 -49.50 5.76 5.09
N GLU A 1043 -48.96 6.84 4.53
CA GLU A 1043 -47.64 6.82 3.90
C GLU A 1043 -46.51 6.79 4.94
N GLY A 1044 -46.70 7.47 6.07
CA GLY A 1044 -45.77 7.41 7.22
C GLY A 1044 -45.64 6.00 7.79
N ASP A 1045 -46.78 5.33 8.01
CA ASP A 1045 -46.84 3.93 8.48
C ASP A 1045 -46.11 2.97 7.54
N ARG A 1046 -46.22 3.23 6.22
CA ARG A 1046 -45.58 2.40 5.20
C ARG A 1046 -44.06 2.47 5.26
N PHE A 1047 -43.46 3.65 5.45
CA PHE A 1047 -42.01 3.80 5.59
C PHE A 1047 -41.45 2.94 6.73
N LEU A 1048 -42.09 2.99 7.90
CA LEU A 1048 -41.64 2.23 9.07
C LEU A 1048 -41.90 0.72 8.92
N THR A 1049 -43.02 0.35 8.30
CA THR A 1049 -43.32 -1.05 7.98
C THR A 1049 -42.29 -1.64 7.02
N ASP A 1050 -41.88 -0.88 6.01
CA ASP A 1050 -40.86 -1.33 5.05
C ASP A 1050 -39.48 -1.46 5.71
N TRP A 1051 -39.10 -0.54 6.61
CA TRP A 1051 -37.88 -0.70 7.43
C TRP A 1051 -37.96 -1.99 8.26
N MET A 1052 -39.07 -2.21 8.96
CA MET A 1052 -39.26 -3.38 9.81
C MET A 1052 -39.17 -4.72 9.05
N LYS A 1053 -39.59 -4.78 7.77
CA LYS A 1053 -39.43 -5.97 6.93
C LYS A 1053 -37.97 -6.30 6.65
N VAL A 1054 -37.12 -5.28 6.48
CA VAL A 1054 -35.71 -5.46 6.13
C VAL A 1054 -34.86 -5.73 7.37
N GLN A 1055 -35.16 -5.04 8.49
CA GLN A 1055 -34.40 -5.16 9.74
C GLN A 1055 -35.32 -5.42 10.94
N PRO A 1056 -36.00 -6.57 10.99
CA PRO A 1056 -36.89 -6.90 12.09
C PRO A 1056 -36.08 -6.96 13.40
N ALA A 1057 -36.66 -6.43 14.47
CA ALA A 1057 -36.07 -6.37 15.81
C ALA A 1057 -34.78 -5.54 15.97
N SER A 1058 -34.35 -4.77 14.96
CA SER A 1058 -33.28 -3.77 15.15
C SER A 1058 -33.68 -2.78 16.25
N PRO A 1059 -32.86 -2.58 17.31
CA PRO A 1059 -33.20 -1.66 18.40
C PRO A 1059 -33.48 -0.23 17.92
N LEU A 1060 -32.74 0.24 16.89
CA LEU A 1060 -32.93 1.55 16.28
C LEU A 1060 -34.28 1.67 15.56
N MET A 1061 -34.67 0.64 14.81
CA MET A 1061 -35.98 0.57 14.16
C MET A 1061 -37.10 0.52 15.20
N LEU A 1062 -36.96 -0.33 16.23
CA LEU A 1062 -37.95 -0.44 17.31
C LEU A 1062 -38.13 0.88 18.06
N TRP A 1063 -37.03 1.60 18.31
CA TRP A 1063 -37.10 2.94 18.87
C TRP A 1063 -37.84 3.90 17.95
N SER A 1064 -37.54 3.88 16.65
CA SER A 1064 -38.16 4.77 15.65
C SER A 1064 -39.68 4.55 15.56
N VAL A 1065 -40.14 3.30 15.57
CA VAL A 1065 -41.57 2.95 15.62
C VAL A 1065 -42.21 3.45 16.92
N ALA A 1066 -41.56 3.22 18.06
CA ALA A 1066 -42.08 3.66 19.34
C ALA A 1066 -42.15 5.20 19.47
N ALA A 1067 -41.14 5.91 18.94
CA ALA A 1067 -41.10 7.36 18.85
C ALA A 1067 -42.23 7.91 17.97
N TYR A 1068 -42.44 7.30 16.80
CA TYR A 1068 -43.51 7.68 15.87
C TYR A 1068 -44.91 7.47 16.47
N SER A 1069 -45.14 6.33 17.15
CA SER A 1069 -46.42 6.01 17.79
C SER A 1069 -46.59 6.61 19.19
N ASN A 1070 -45.69 7.51 19.61
CA ASN A 1070 -45.69 8.15 20.94
C ASN A 1070 -45.82 7.16 22.11
N ASN A 1071 -45.04 6.06 22.08
CA ASN A 1071 -45.03 5.02 23.11
C ASN A 1071 -43.72 5.08 23.94
N PRO A 1072 -43.67 5.88 25.02
CA PRO A 1072 -42.43 6.13 25.77
C PRO A 1072 -41.88 4.86 26.43
N SER A 1073 -42.73 3.96 26.92
CA SER A 1073 -42.28 2.70 27.53
C SER A 1073 -41.61 1.76 26.51
N ALA A 1074 -42.12 1.70 25.29
CA ALA A 1074 -41.49 0.93 24.22
C ALA A 1074 -40.19 1.59 23.73
N ALA A 1075 -40.17 2.92 23.63
CA ALA A 1075 -38.98 3.68 23.24
C ALA A 1075 -37.85 3.51 24.25
N GLU A 1076 -38.15 3.59 25.55
CA GLU A 1076 -37.18 3.37 26.63
C GLU A 1076 -36.57 1.96 26.57
N LYS A 1077 -37.40 0.93 26.38
CA LYS A 1077 -36.92 -0.45 26.21
C LYS A 1077 -36.01 -0.60 24.98
N ALA A 1078 -36.31 0.09 23.89
CA ALA A 1078 -35.47 0.08 22.70
C ALA A 1078 -34.13 0.81 22.93
N LEU A 1079 -34.14 1.94 23.65
CA LEU A 1079 -32.93 2.67 24.06
C LEU A 1079 -32.01 1.83 24.95
N MET A 1080 -32.58 1.14 25.95
CA MET A 1080 -31.80 0.22 26.79
C MET A 1080 -31.12 -0.88 25.96
N ARG A 1081 -31.77 -1.36 24.89
CA ARG A 1081 -31.16 -2.32 23.94
C ARG A 1081 -30.06 -1.70 23.07
N LEU A 1082 -30.10 -0.39 22.84
CA LEU A 1082 -28.99 0.34 22.21
C LEU A 1082 -27.83 0.60 23.19
N GLY A 1083 -28.00 0.31 24.48
CA GLY A 1083 -26.99 0.57 25.52
C GLY A 1083 -27.10 1.95 26.16
N TRP A 1084 -28.28 2.58 26.10
CA TRP A 1084 -28.58 3.81 26.83
C TRP A 1084 -28.82 3.55 28.32
N LYS A 1085 -28.50 4.55 29.17
CA LYS A 1085 -28.88 4.57 30.59
C LYS A 1085 -29.68 5.83 30.91
N PRO A 1086 -30.64 5.79 31.85
CA PRO A 1086 -31.51 6.92 32.20
C PRO A 1086 -30.81 8.24 32.55
N GLU A 1087 -29.57 8.17 33.00
CA GLU A 1087 -28.77 9.31 33.46
C GLU A 1087 -27.87 9.90 32.35
N GLU A 1088 -27.85 9.29 31.17
CA GLU A 1088 -26.92 9.64 30.07
C GLU A 1088 -27.66 10.32 28.90
N THR A 1089 -27.04 11.34 28.31
CA THR A 1089 -27.41 11.80 26.96
C THR A 1089 -27.06 10.72 25.92
N PRO A 1090 -27.83 10.56 24.84
CA PRO A 1090 -27.69 9.44 23.90
C PRO A 1090 -26.51 9.58 22.92
N TRP A 1091 -25.51 10.40 23.25
CA TRP A 1091 -24.31 10.57 22.45
C TRP A 1091 -23.63 9.21 22.21
N GLY A 1092 -23.36 8.90 20.93
CA GLY A 1092 -22.72 7.64 20.53
C GLY A 1092 -23.63 6.41 20.62
N LEU A 1093 -24.95 6.57 20.48
CA LEU A 1093 -25.93 5.48 20.31
C LEU A 1093 -26.47 5.44 18.88
N GLY A 1094 -26.86 4.26 18.41
CA GLY A 1094 -27.53 4.11 17.12
C GLY A 1094 -26.64 4.43 15.92
N ASP A 1095 -27.22 5.04 14.88
CA ASP A 1095 -26.48 5.59 13.75
C ASP A 1095 -25.91 6.99 14.05
N ALA A 1096 -25.07 7.52 13.15
CA ALA A 1096 -24.39 8.80 13.35
C ALA A 1096 -25.34 10.00 13.56
N GLN A 1097 -26.57 9.96 13.02
CA GLN A 1097 -27.56 11.03 13.13
C GLN A 1097 -28.49 10.86 14.34
N PHE A 1098 -28.51 9.67 14.95
CA PHE A 1098 -29.45 9.31 16.01
C PHE A 1098 -29.47 10.27 17.21
N PRO A 1099 -28.33 10.76 17.73
CA PRO A 1099 -28.35 11.70 18.86
C PRO A 1099 -29.15 12.98 18.56
N LEU A 1100 -29.05 13.49 17.33
CA LEU A 1100 -29.81 14.67 16.90
C LEU A 1100 -31.29 14.34 16.76
N VAL A 1101 -31.62 13.23 16.10
CA VAL A 1101 -33.01 12.78 15.90
C VAL A 1101 -33.70 12.52 17.25
N TYR A 1102 -33.00 11.92 18.21
CA TYR A 1102 -33.50 11.70 19.55
C TYR A 1102 -33.88 13.03 20.24
N GLU A 1103 -32.96 14.00 20.27
CA GLU A 1103 -33.21 15.31 20.88
C GLU A 1103 -34.40 16.02 20.23
N ILE A 1104 -34.53 15.92 18.91
CA ILE A 1104 -35.67 16.47 18.16
C ILE A 1104 -36.98 15.80 18.60
N VAL A 1105 -37.04 14.47 18.63
CA VAL A 1105 -38.26 13.76 19.07
C VAL A 1105 -38.64 14.17 20.50
N GLN A 1106 -37.69 14.24 21.43
CA GLN A 1106 -37.96 14.62 22.83
C GLN A 1106 -38.47 16.05 22.98
N LYS A 1107 -37.93 17.00 22.20
CA LYS A 1107 -38.24 18.43 22.35
C LYS A 1107 -39.37 18.93 21.44
N VAL A 1108 -39.68 18.22 20.36
CA VAL A 1108 -40.62 18.65 19.31
C VAL A 1108 -41.85 17.75 19.19
N VAL A 1109 -41.74 16.44 19.42
CA VAL A 1109 -42.82 15.47 19.16
C VAL A 1109 -43.56 15.09 20.44
N VAL A 1110 -42.83 14.98 21.56
CA VAL A 1110 -43.39 14.66 22.88
C VAL A 1110 -44.02 15.90 23.56
N ARG A 1111 -43.70 17.11 23.07
CA ARG A 1111 -44.29 18.38 23.48
C ARG A 1111 -45.28 18.87 22.45
#